data_AF-A0A7Y8HZV4-F1
#
_entry.id   AF-A0A7Y8HZV4-F1
#
_cell.length_a   1.000
_cell.length_b   1.000
_cell.length_c   1.000
_cell.angle_alpha   90.00
_cell.angle_beta   90.00
_cell.angle_gamma   90.00
#
_symmetry.space_group_name_H-M   'P 1'
#
loop_
_entity.id
_entity.type
_entity.pdbx_description
1 polymer ?
#
loop_
_entity_poly.entity_id
_entity_poly.type
_entity_poly.pdbx_seq_one_letter_code
_entity_poly.pdbx_strand_id
1 'polypeptide(L)'
;MSEENSAPIQPDELHNEDFQFVLRALLAAYQPILEEQLRLSRAPEELKKLVEGAAPDCDEEAELANAIFEKFASEEVAIRTLPAEARQILGAPERWRWCLLHIRCCLIFGWLVCRGPRTFRAFAYYLYRYWLCVRQTLGTPVSSPPTPQEREDFQILVTALATAFKPYLTDQLASVEFPAGIPEEVLSGKIDCFEGLEASGEVFERLIHEDIAPALLGRAVFEKHQQEPFFWFCRCWCLCAIRLGCCLARARTLRDAVRCLVWYFRCLRNCFRPLECAIIKPAMNACAEEQYFPGPGVLGVEIVGTARGGLCTHYTLEWKDAAAPPAAYSQAGIVYAAPAPPAGPGACGKFNAPLGYLNTAAGPVPNSVSVRLCVFGPPGVAPCCTEVEFQIFRQRVWITSVEGVLTGPNGVLDPNAQLVSGGVTKSFGSAIAITGRAWVGECAGREIKRFTLSYQPGFIAVPGGGGWTQFWQVDYITPLQRKEIPDAEFTLTSYWYHQPICLPSPPFPPGTCFPKDWLAGTRWWTGPLIPGGVAPTQTFPVDPEAAPTWTAQQVFPVNCHSGKYTLQLDVEDTLGNHYYDLQQIWIDNKEIHGKITQLAGVPPCSSVVLSQFAPQGAPCDQPWPADLLGIAYDEYIIEGDVSVPSDNFGGYQLWIKKDGAPDPGVPLPVPGPGAPPWGPPFVGTNRVGDPGTILVPLDPSVRPKCSTAAPPVAIPGAELVNRLVTIDMRRLDAVCNPAEPGLTMKRGECCGYVLRLLVWDTSVVPAGPGGRHAIEHHFPVCICNDLPQIG
;
A
#
# COMPACT_ATOMS: atom_id res chain seq x y z
N MET A 1 14.35 -14.99 31.79
CA MET A 1 15.53 -15.87 31.54
C MET A 1 15.13 -17.36 31.59
N SER A 2 15.97 -18.31 31.14
CA SER A 2 15.77 -19.76 31.37
C SER A 2 16.14 -20.14 32.82
N GLU A 3 15.51 -21.17 33.38
CA GLU A 3 15.61 -21.62 34.80
C GLU A 3 17.06 -21.81 35.33
N GLU A 4 18.04 -22.01 34.44
CA GLU A 4 19.43 -22.25 34.82
C GLU A 4 20.18 -20.98 35.30
N ASN A 5 19.75 -19.78 34.87
CA ASN A 5 20.44 -18.55 35.24
C ASN A 5 20.04 -18.01 36.62
N SER A 6 18.91 -18.44 37.18
CA SER A 6 18.45 -18.16 38.54
C SER A 6 18.90 -19.22 39.56
N ALA A 7 19.56 -20.30 39.10
CA ALA A 7 20.07 -21.35 39.96
C ALA A 7 21.15 -20.84 40.93
N PRO A 8 21.26 -21.40 42.15
CA PRO A 8 22.28 -21.03 43.12
C PRO A 8 23.69 -21.06 42.50
N ILE A 9 24.57 -20.15 42.90
CA ILE A 9 25.98 -20.16 42.48
C ILE A 9 26.62 -21.42 43.05
N GLN A 10 27.17 -22.26 42.18
CA GLN A 10 27.81 -23.49 42.58
C GLN A 10 29.27 -23.23 43.01
N PRO A 11 29.82 -23.96 44.00
CA PRO A 11 31.18 -23.72 44.48
C PRO A 11 32.23 -23.86 43.37
N ASP A 12 32.09 -24.81 42.45
CA ASP A 12 33.00 -25.06 41.34
C ASP A 12 33.09 -23.89 40.33
N GLU A 13 31.99 -23.15 40.12
CA GLU A 13 32.00 -21.94 39.27
C GLU A 13 32.93 -20.85 39.81
N LEU A 14 33.00 -20.71 41.14
CA LEU A 14 33.85 -19.71 41.78
C LEU A 14 35.31 -20.16 41.90
N HIS A 15 35.59 -21.45 42.03
CA HIS A 15 36.96 -21.98 42.17
C HIS A 15 37.65 -22.24 40.83
N ASN A 16 36.96 -22.03 39.71
CA ASN A 16 37.53 -22.13 38.37
C ASN A 16 38.67 -21.10 38.17
N GLU A 17 39.82 -21.56 37.66
CA GLU A 17 41.01 -20.72 37.47
C GLU A 17 40.78 -19.56 36.48
N ASP A 18 40.04 -19.83 35.39
CA ASP A 18 39.70 -18.81 34.40
C ASP A 18 38.76 -17.75 35.01
N PHE A 19 37.77 -18.17 35.81
CA PHE A 19 36.89 -17.25 36.54
C PHE A 19 37.68 -16.36 37.52
N GLN A 20 38.58 -16.95 38.30
CA GLN A 20 39.41 -16.22 39.26
C GLN A 20 40.33 -15.20 38.58
N PHE A 21 40.88 -15.54 37.42
CA PHE A 21 41.67 -14.60 36.61
C PHE A 21 40.83 -13.41 36.16
N VAL A 22 39.65 -13.66 35.57
CA VAL A 22 38.76 -12.61 35.07
C VAL A 22 38.24 -11.73 36.22
N LEU A 23 37.93 -12.31 37.37
CA LEU A 23 37.53 -11.56 38.56
C LEU A 23 38.65 -10.62 39.03
N ARG A 24 39.91 -11.08 39.06
CA ARG A 24 41.05 -10.21 39.41
C ARG A 24 41.22 -9.07 38.42
N ALA A 25 41.06 -9.33 37.13
CA ALA A 25 41.13 -8.30 36.09
C ALA A 25 40.02 -7.25 36.25
N LEU A 26 38.79 -7.68 36.56
CA LEU A 26 37.67 -6.77 36.84
C LEU A 26 37.95 -5.90 38.07
N LEU A 27 38.41 -6.49 39.17
CA LEU A 27 38.73 -5.76 40.40
C LEU A 27 39.87 -4.75 40.18
N ALA A 28 40.91 -5.12 39.42
CA ALA A 28 42.01 -4.23 39.07
C ALA A 28 41.54 -3.04 38.21
N ALA A 29 40.55 -3.23 37.33
CA ALA A 29 39.98 -2.15 36.54
C ALA A 29 39.19 -1.14 37.40
N TYR A 30 38.48 -1.61 38.43
CA TYR A 30 37.71 -0.75 39.34
C TYR A 30 38.57 -0.08 40.43
N GLN A 31 39.71 -0.67 40.80
CA GLN A 31 40.53 -0.21 41.92
C GLN A 31 40.87 1.29 41.88
N PRO A 32 41.36 1.89 40.77
CA PRO A 32 41.70 3.30 40.73
C PRO A 32 40.50 4.23 41.01
N ILE A 33 39.30 3.81 40.61
CA ILE A 33 38.07 4.59 40.79
C ILE A 33 37.62 4.50 42.24
N LEU A 34 37.69 3.32 42.84
CA LEU A 34 37.36 3.14 44.25
C LEU A 34 38.33 3.92 45.16
N GLU A 35 39.62 3.95 44.81
CA GLU A 35 40.63 4.74 45.53
C GLU A 35 40.35 6.24 45.43
N GLU A 36 39.98 6.74 44.24
CA GLU A 36 39.63 8.15 44.05
C GLU A 36 38.33 8.53 44.76
N GLN A 37 37.30 7.69 44.70
CA GLN A 37 36.05 7.91 45.43
C GLN A 37 36.27 7.88 46.95
N LEU A 38 37.14 6.98 47.43
CA LEU A 38 37.53 6.95 48.84
C LEU A 38 38.30 8.24 49.23
N ARG A 39 39.16 8.75 48.35
CA ARG A 39 39.87 10.03 48.56
C ARG A 39 38.89 11.19 48.64
N LEU A 40 37.97 11.32 47.68
CA LEU A 40 36.94 12.37 47.65
C LEU A 40 35.98 12.29 48.84
N SER A 41 35.63 11.08 49.29
CA SER A 41 34.81 10.89 50.50
C SER A 41 35.47 11.47 51.77
N ARG A 42 36.80 11.60 51.77
CA ARG A 42 37.59 12.19 52.86
C ARG A 42 37.86 13.68 52.66
N ALA A 43 37.43 14.28 51.54
CA ALA A 43 37.70 15.67 51.16
C ALA A 43 36.40 16.40 50.75
N PRO A 44 35.47 16.68 51.69
CA PRO A 44 34.13 17.21 51.37
C PRO A 44 34.14 18.59 50.70
N GLU A 45 35.12 19.44 51.00
CA GLU A 45 35.23 20.77 50.37
C GLU A 45 35.75 20.71 48.92
N GLU A 46 36.52 19.68 48.59
CA GLU A 46 36.94 19.41 47.21
C GLU A 46 35.76 18.88 46.39
N LEU A 47 34.97 17.97 46.98
CA LEU A 47 33.75 17.45 46.37
C LEU A 47 32.71 18.56 46.09
N LYS A 48 32.51 19.51 47.02
CA LYS A 48 31.64 20.67 46.80
C LYS A 48 32.09 21.51 45.60
N LYS A 49 33.39 21.82 45.51
CA LYS A 49 33.95 22.58 44.39
C LYS A 49 33.77 21.87 43.04
N LEU A 50 33.89 20.54 43.03
CA LEU A 50 33.65 19.74 41.83
C LEU A 50 32.19 19.80 41.38
N VAL A 51 31.24 19.71 42.32
CA VAL A 51 29.79 19.77 42.03
C VAL A 51 29.32 21.18 41.65
N GLU A 52 29.86 22.22 42.28
CA GLU A 52 29.52 23.62 41.98
C GLU A 52 30.16 24.12 40.67
N GLY A 53 31.26 23.48 40.23
CA GLY A 53 32.06 23.91 39.08
C GLY A 53 31.60 23.37 37.72
N ALA A 54 30.79 22.31 37.66
CA ALA A 54 30.35 21.70 36.41
C ALA A 54 28.94 21.10 36.51
N ALA A 55 28.13 21.30 35.48
CA ALA A 55 26.87 20.56 35.32
C ALA A 55 27.17 19.10 34.93
N PRO A 56 26.29 18.13 35.24
CA PRO A 56 26.50 16.73 34.87
C PRO A 56 26.71 16.57 33.35
N ASP A 57 27.88 16.06 32.95
CA ASP A 57 28.23 15.82 31.56
C ASP A 57 28.14 14.33 31.21
N CYS A 58 27.45 14.02 30.11
CA CYS A 58 27.35 12.65 29.60
C CYS A 58 28.68 12.17 28.97
N ASP A 59 29.57 13.08 28.57
CA ASP A 59 30.90 12.75 28.05
C ASP A 59 31.83 12.23 29.16
N GLU A 60 31.81 12.84 30.36
CA GLU A 60 32.57 12.37 31.53
C GLU A 60 32.18 10.93 31.95
N GLU A 61 30.89 10.59 31.88
CA GLU A 61 30.44 9.22 32.14
C GLU A 61 30.97 8.22 31.12
N ALA A 62 31.05 8.62 29.84
CA ALA A 62 31.61 7.79 28.78
C ALA A 62 33.12 7.60 28.95
N GLU A 63 33.85 8.64 29.37
CA GLU A 63 35.28 8.55 29.68
C GLU A 63 35.54 7.60 30.85
N LEU A 64 34.73 7.69 31.91
CA LEU A 64 34.81 6.77 33.05
C LEU A 64 34.55 5.32 32.63
N ALA A 65 33.54 5.08 31.78
CA ALA A 65 33.26 3.74 31.24
C ALA A 65 34.46 3.20 30.44
N ASN A 66 35.06 4.03 29.58
CA ASN A 66 36.24 3.66 28.81
C ASN A 66 37.42 3.30 29.72
N ALA A 67 37.70 4.11 30.74
CA ALA A 67 38.81 3.88 31.68
C ALA A 67 38.72 2.53 32.42
N ILE A 68 37.49 2.07 32.71
CA ILE A 68 37.22 0.75 33.30
C ILE A 68 37.39 -0.34 32.25
N PHE A 69 36.59 -0.27 31.17
CA PHE A 69 36.38 -1.40 30.30
C PHE A 69 37.47 -1.59 29.25
N GLU A 70 38.28 -0.57 28.95
CA GLU A 70 39.47 -0.72 28.11
C GLU A 70 40.52 -1.64 28.74
N LYS A 71 40.71 -1.54 30.06
CA LYS A 71 41.63 -2.41 30.81
C LYS A 71 41.06 -3.82 31.00
N PHE A 72 39.76 -3.92 31.21
CA PHE A 72 39.08 -5.19 31.45
C PHE A 72 38.92 -6.04 30.18
N ALA A 73 38.56 -5.43 29.04
CA ALA A 73 38.29 -6.14 27.79
C ALA A 73 39.58 -6.51 27.01
N SER A 74 40.55 -7.13 27.68
CA SER A 74 41.77 -7.63 27.06
C SER A 74 41.56 -8.97 26.36
N GLU A 75 42.46 -9.33 25.44
CA GLU A 75 42.43 -10.61 24.73
C GLU A 75 42.51 -11.81 25.68
N GLU A 76 43.39 -11.74 26.69
CA GLU A 76 43.52 -12.81 27.69
C GLU A 76 42.23 -12.95 28.53
N VAL A 77 41.61 -11.84 28.95
CA VAL A 77 40.32 -11.89 29.64
C VAL A 77 39.26 -12.52 28.75
N ALA A 78 39.22 -12.17 27.47
CA ALA A 78 38.29 -12.74 26.52
C ALA A 78 38.46 -14.26 26.36
N ILE A 79 39.69 -14.73 26.11
CA ILE A 79 40.01 -16.16 25.96
C ILE A 79 39.59 -16.97 27.20
N ARG A 80 39.82 -16.42 28.40
CA ARG A 80 39.50 -17.05 29.69
C ARG A 80 38.00 -17.03 29.99
N THR A 81 37.26 -16.04 29.48
CA THR A 81 35.80 -15.98 29.67
C THR A 81 35.06 -16.92 28.70
N LEU A 82 35.68 -17.26 27.57
CA LEU A 82 35.05 -18.08 26.53
C LEU A 82 35.10 -19.58 26.86
N PRO A 83 33.98 -20.33 26.66
CA PRO A 83 33.97 -21.77 26.82
C PRO A 83 34.89 -22.45 25.78
N ALA A 84 35.28 -23.70 26.03
CA ALA A 84 36.27 -24.40 25.20
C ALA A 84 35.78 -24.56 23.75
N GLU A 85 34.50 -24.79 23.57
CA GLU A 85 33.79 -24.90 22.30
C GLU A 85 33.88 -23.59 21.50
N ALA A 86 33.74 -22.45 22.18
CA ALA A 86 33.89 -21.13 21.57
C ALA A 86 35.30 -20.92 21.02
N ARG A 87 36.31 -21.28 21.83
CA ARG A 87 37.72 -21.14 21.47
C ARG A 87 38.07 -21.98 20.24
N GLN A 88 37.50 -23.18 20.12
CA GLN A 88 37.67 -24.03 18.95
C GLN A 88 37.04 -23.43 17.69
N ILE A 89 35.82 -22.88 17.77
CA ILE A 89 35.10 -22.29 16.63
C ILE A 89 35.74 -20.98 16.17
N LEU A 90 36.15 -20.13 17.12
CA LEU A 90 36.76 -18.82 16.85
C LEU A 90 38.17 -18.95 16.27
N GLY A 91 38.91 -19.99 16.64
CA GLY A 91 40.29 -20.19 16.21
C GLY A 91 41.22 -19.08 16.73
N ALA A 92 42.22 -18.73 15.92
CA ALA A 92 43.27 -17.79 16.32
C ALA A 92 42.73 -16.36 16.63
N PRO A 93 43.19 -15.69 17.70
CA PRO A 93 42.70 -14.38 18.15
C PRO A 93 42.64 -13.29 17.08
N GLU A 94 43.55 -13.32 16.11
CA GLU A 94 43.63 -12.36 15.02
C GLU A 94 42.36 -12.33 14.15
N ARG A 95 41.66 -13.47 14.04
CA ARG A 95 40.44 -13.61 13.24
C ARG A 95 39.23 -12.90 13.86
N TRP A 96 39.18 -12.83 15.19
CA TRP A 96 38.03 -12.30 15.93
C TRP A 96 38.37 -11.08 16.79
N ARG A 97 39.57 -10.49 16.64
CA ARG A 97 39.97 -9.26 17.33
C ARG A 97 38.99 -8.10 17.11
N TRP A 98 38.43 -7.97 15.91
CA TRP A 98 37.39 -6.97 15.61
C TRP A 98 36.14 -7.17 16.47
N CYS A 99 35.76 -8.44 16.71
CA CYS A 99 34.62 -8.82 17.52
C CYS A 99 34.90 -8.47 18.99
N LEU A 100 36.08 -8.78 19.53
CA LEU A 100 36.46 -8.37 20.88
C LEU A 100 36.35 -6.85 21.11
N LEU A 101 36.86 -6.06 20.16
CA LEU A 101 36.76 -4.61 20.25
C LEU A 101 35.28 -4.14 20.17
N HIS A 102 34.45 -4.81 19.37
CA HIS A 102 33.01 -4.57 19.33
C HIS A 102 32.35 -4.91 20.69
N ILE A 103 32.73 -6.03 21.32
CA ILE A 103 32.27 -6.42 22.67
C ILE A 103 32.59 -5.36 23.72
N ARG A 104 33.75 -4.70 23.61
CA ARG A 104 34.10 -3.56 24.47
C ARG A 104 33.07 -2.43 24.34
N CYS A 105 32.69 -2.07 23.12
CA CYS A 105 31.64 -1.08 22.88
C CYS A 105 30.29 -1.53 23.46
N CYS A 106 29.95 -2.81 23.37
CA CYS A 106 28.74 -3.41 23.94
C CYS A 106 28.71 -3.31 25.48
N LEU A 107 29.82 -3.64 26.17
CA LEU A 107 29.97 -3.50 27.62
C LEU A 107 29.75 -2.05 28.07
N ILE A 108 30.44 -1.10 27.41
CA ILE A 108 30.35 0.33 27.71
C ILE A 108 28.92 0.83 27.50
N PHE A 109 28.31 0.50 26.36
CA PHE A 109 26.94 0.90 26.05
C PHE A 109 25.97 0.44 27.12
N GLY A 110 25.98 -0.86 27.46
CA GLY A 110 25.11 -1.43 28.48
C GLY A 110 25.29 -0.81 29.86
N TRP A 111 26.53 -0.46 30.22
CA TRP A 111 26.81 0.22 31.48
C TRP A 111 26.26 1.65 31.50
N LEU A 112 26.44 2.43 30.44
CA LEU A 112 25.97 3.82 30.35
C LEU A 112 24.45 3.93 30.45
N VAL A 113 23.72 3.12 29.67
CA VAL A 113 22.25 3.15 29.61
C VAL A 113 21.57 2.65 30.88
N CYS A 114 22.25 1.83 31.69
CA CYS A 114 21.69 1.29 32.93
C CYS A 114 22.20 1.98 34.20
N ARG A 115 23.16 2.91 34.08
CA ARG A 115 23.65 3.73 35.19
C ARG A 115 22.61 4.82 35.51
N GLY A 116 21.66 4.49 36.39
CA GLY A 116 20.56 5.38 36.80
C GLY A 116 19.30 5.27 35.91
N PRO A 117 18.18 5.91 36.29
CA PRO A 117 16.97 5.95 35.47
C PRO A 117 17.23 6.81 34.22
N ARG A 118 16.96 6.26 33.03
CA ARG A 118 17.18 6.95 31.75
C ARG A 118 15.87 7.11 30.99
N THR A 119 15.71 8.25 30.33
CA THR A 119 14.63 8.49 29.37
C THR A 119 15.00 7.95 28.00
N PHE A 120 14.02 7.82 27.10
CA PHE A 120 14.27 7.45 25.70
C PHE A 120 15.31 8.35 25.02
N ARG A 121 15.32 9.66 25.32
CA ARG A 121 16.30 10.62 24.76
C ARG A 121 17.73 10.32 25.22
N ALA A 122 17.92 9.95 26.48
CA ALA A 122 19.24 9.55 26.99
C ALA A 122 19.69 8.21 26.38
N PHE A 123 18.76 7.25 26.19
CA PHE A 123 19.04 6.01 25.46
C PHE A 123 19.49 6.29 24.02
N ALA A 124 18.83 7.19 23.30
CA ALA A 124 19.21 7.58 21.94
C ALA A 124 20.60 8.24 21.88
N TYR A 125 20.96 9.06 22.88
CA TYR A 125 22.29 9.65 22.98
C TYR A 125 23.39 8.60 23.20
N TYR A 126 23.20 7.63 24.12
CA TYR A 126 24.20 6.58 24.30
C TYR A 126 24.21 5.57 23.14
N LEU A 127 23.09 5.41 22.42
CA LEU A 127 23.05 4.67 21.16
C LEU A 127 23.92 5.35 20.10
N TYR A 128 23.92 6.69 20.03
CA TYR A 128 24.83 7.45 19.19
C TYR A 128 26.30 7.18 19.57
N ARG A 129 26.64 7.23 20.86
CA ARG A 129 28.01 6.92 21.33
C ARG A 129 28.44 5.48 21.03
N TYR A 130 27.51 4.53 21.18
CA TYR A 130 27.72 3.13 20.81
C TYR A 130 27.99 2.99 19.32
N TRP A 131 27.16 3.60 18.48
CA TRP A 131 27.34 3.61 17.02
C TRP A 131 28.70 4.17 16.61
N LEU A 132 29.13 5.30 17.19
CA LEU A 132 30.48 5.85 16.97
C LEU A 132 31.58 4.86 17.35
N CYS A 133 31.48 4.24 18.54
CA CYS A 133 32.46 3.27 19.03
C CYS A 133 32.59 2.05 18.10
N VAL A 134 31.46 1.49 17.66
CA VAL A 134 31.41 0.35 16.75
C VAL A 134 32.03 0.71 15.40
N ARG A 135 31.61 1.83 14.82
CA ARG A 135 32.08 2.31 13.50
C ARG A 135 33.58 2.61 13.50
N GLN A 136 34.09 3.24 14.55
CA GLN A 136 35.52 3.47 14.76
C GLN A 136 36.31 2.16 14.84
N THR A 137 35.80 1.21 15.62
CA THR A 137 36.45 -0.07 15.88
C THR A 137 36.57 -0.95 14.64
N LEU A 138 35.58 -0.91 13.76
CA LEU A 138 35.53 -1.71 12.54
C LEU A 138 36.27 -1.07 11.36
N GLY A 139 36.96 0.06 11.57
CA GLY A 139 37.71 0.76 10.53
C GLY A 139 36.84 1.57 9.56
N THR A 140 35.60 1.88 9.95
CA THR A 140 34.66 2.72 9.18
C THR A 140 34.13 3.86 10.05
N PRO A 141 34.99 4.77 10.53
CA PRO A 141 34.59 5.83 11.44
C PRO A 141 33.50 6.72 10.81
N VAL A 142 32.55 7.18 11.64
CA VAL A 142 31.50 8.10 11.20
C VAL A 142 32.12 9.47 10.94
N SER A 143 31.76 10.08 9.81
CA SER A 143 32.24 11.43 9.46
C SER A 143 31.78 12.48 10.48
N SER A 144 32.58 13.53 10.67
CA SER A 144 32.19 14.69 11.49
C SER A 144 32.23 15.96 10.63
N PRO A 145 31.07 16.51 10.21
CA PRO A 145 29.70 16.02 10.47
C PRO A 145 29.31 14.76 9.65
N PRO A 146 28.29 13.99 10.08
CA PRO A 146 27.86 12.79 9.36
C PRO A 146 27.32 13.08 7.94
N THR A 147 27.65 12.19 7.00
CA THR A 147 27.12 12.19 5.63
C THR A 147 25.61 11.89 5.60
N PRO A 148 24.90 12.18 4.49
CA PRO A 148 23.48 11.85 4.37
C PRO A 148 23.15 10.38 4.64
N GLN A 149 23.97 9.45 4.12
CA GLN A 149 23.81 8.02 4.36
C GLN A 149 24.00 7.64 5.83
N GLU A 150 25.02 8.20 6.49
CA GLU A 150 25.26 7.94 7.91
C GLU A 150 24.15 8.51 8.80
N ARG A 151 23.50 9.61 8.40
CA ARG A 151 22.30 10.12 9.09
C ARG A 151 21.11 9.19 8.94
N GLU A 152 20.90 8.64 7.75
CA GLU A 152 19.85 7.64 7.50
C GLU A 152 20.11 6.38 8.34
N ASP A 153 21.35 5.89 8.37
CA ASP A 153 21.73 4.75 9.22
C ASP A 153 21.40 5.03 10.69
N PHE A 154 21.74 6.21 11.20
CA PHE A 154 21.40 6.57 12.59
C PHE A 154 19.89 6.71 12.82
N GLN A 155 19.12 7.21 11.85
CA GLN A 155 17.65 7.25 11.93
C GLN A 155 17.04 5.85 12.01
N ILE A 156 17.57 4.88 11.26
CA ILE A 156 17.16 3.46 11.35
C ILE A 156 17.40 2.94 12.77
N LEU A 157 18.58 3.21 13.35
CA LEU A 157 18.92 2.79 14.72
C LEU A 157 17.98 3.38 15.77
N VAL A 158 17.66 4.68 15.68
CA VAL A 158 16.74 5.35 16.61
C VAL A 158 15.31 4.83 16.45
N THR A 159 14.88 4.54 15.23
CA THR A 159 13.54 3.97 14.96
C THR A 159 13.43 2.56 15.53
N ALA A 160 14.46 1.73 15.32
CA ALA A 160 14.51 0.39 15.90
C ALA A 160 14.52 0.42 17.44
N LEU A 161 15.25 1.37 18.04
CA LEU A 161 15.22 1.61 19.49
C LEU A 161 13.81 1.99 19.96
N ALA A 162 13.09 2.85 19.23
CA ALA A 162 11.71 3.19 19.57
C ALA A 162 10.79 1.96 19.57
N THR A 163 10.89 1.13 18.53
CA THR A 163 10.13 -0.13 18.42
C THR A 163 10.46 -1.10 19.55
N ALA A 164 11.75 -1.27 19.88
CA ALA A 164 12.19 -2.14 20.96
C ALA A 164 11.78 -1.63 22.36
N PHE A 165 11.72 -0.31 22.56
CA PHE A 165 11.42 0.35 23.83
C PHE A 165 9.91 0.46 24.11
N LYS A 166 9.06 0.44 23.07
CA LYS A 166 7.61 0.61 23.20
C LYS A 166 6.90 -0.45 24.07
N PRO A 167 7.19 -1.76 23.95
CA PRO A 167 6.60 -2.77 24.83
C PRO A 167 6.91 -2.51 26.31
N TYR A 168 8.15 -2.10 26.62
CA TYR A 168 8.57 -1.77 27.99
C TYR A 168 7.70 -0.66 28.60
N LEU A 169 7.37 0.39 27.83
CA LEU A 169 6.47 1.44 28.29
C LEU A 169 5.03 0.95 28.50
N THR A 170 4.58 -0.01 27.69
CA THR A 170 3.23 -0.57 27.75
C THR A 170 3.06 -1.47 28.98
N ASP A 171 4.06 -2.31 29.29
CA ASP A 171 4.05 -3.20 30.46
C ASP A 171 4.10 -2.41 31.78
N GLN A 172 4.90 -1.34 31.81
CA GLN A 172 4.96 -0.42 32.95
C GLN A 172 3.63 0.32 33.16
N LEU A 173 2.97 0.74 32.06
CA LEU A 173 1.66 1.38 32.13
C LEU A 173 0.59 0.39 32.62
N ALA A 174 0.57 -0.84 32.09
CA ALA A 174 -0.36 -1.89 32.52
C ALA A 174 -0.21 -2.24 34.02
N SER A 175 1.03 -2.26 34.53
CA SER A 175 1.29 -2.51 35.96
C SER A 175 0.77 -1.39 36.88
N VAL A 176 0.69 -0.16 36.36
CA VAL A 176 0.10 0.99 37.07
C VAL A 176 -1.43 0.98 36.96
N GLU A 177 -1.97 0.59 35.81
CA GLU A 177 -3.42 0.53 35.55
C GLU A 177 -4.11 -0.65 36.27
N PHE A 178 -3.40 -1.77 36.51
CA PHE A 178 -3.94 -2.99 37.13
C PHE A 178 -3.11 -3.49 38.32
N PRO A 179 -3.06 -2.77 39.46
CA PRO A 179 -2.13 -3.07 40.55
C PRO A 179 -2.55 -4.22 41.49
N ALA A 180 -3.63 -4.95 41.20
CA ALA A 180 -4.34 -5.79 42.17
C ALA A 180 -3.52 -6.95 42.78
N GLY A 181 -2.44 -7.41 42.14
CA GLY A 181 -1.56 -8.48 42.66
C GLY A 181 -0.26 -7.99 43.34
N ILE A 182 0.15 -6.75 43.09
CA ILE A 182 1.45 -6.21 43.51
C ILE A 182 1.58 -6.15 45.04
N PRO A 183 0.57 -5.70 45.83
CA PRO A 183 0.69 -5.66 47.29
C PRO A 183 1.00 -7.02 47.93
N GLU A 184 0.44 -8.10 47.38
CA GLU A 184 0.62 -9.45 47.93
C GLU A 184 2.01 -10.03 47.57
N GLU A 185 2.55 -9.67 46.41
CA GLU A 185 3.94 -9.95 46.01
C GLU A 185 4.96 -9.18 46.87
N VAL A 186 4.70 -7.89 47.17
CA VAL A 186 5.50 -7.09 48.11
C VAL A 186 5.53 -7.74 49.49
N LEU A 187 4.36 -8.08 50.03
CA LEU A 187 4.21 -8.59 51.39
C LEU A 187 4.71 -10.03 51.57
N SER A 188 4.68 -10.84 50.51
CA SER A 188 5.22 -12.21 50.51
C SER A 188 6.74 -12.25 50.27
N GLY A 189 7.40 -11.11 50.05
CA GLY A 189 8.83 -11.05 49.74
C GLY A 189 9.18 -11.70 48.41
N LYS A 190 8.20 -11.84 47.50
CA LYS A 190 8.39 -12.41 46.16
C LYS A 190 9.00 -11.42 45.18
N ILE A 191 8.98 -10.12 45.49
CA ILE A 191 9.64 -9.10 44.68
C ILE A 191 11.14 -9.31 44.75
N ASP A 192 11.73 -9.60 43.59
CA ASP A 192 13.16 -9.63 43.44
C ASP A 192 13.67 -8.17 43.39
N CYS A 193 14.59 -7.80 44.27
CA CYS A 193 15.23 -6.48 44.22
C CYS A 193 16.04 -6.24 42.92
N PHE A 194 16.22 -7.29 42.10
CA PHE A 194 16.77 -7.25 40.76
C PHE A 194 15.70 -7.20 39.64
N GLU A 195 14.41 -7.29 39.97
CA GLU A 195 13.28 -7.14 39.04
C GLU A 195 13.32 -5.74 38.37
N GLY A 196 13.20 -5.70 37.03
CA GLY A 196 13.48 -4.50 36.21
C GLY A 196 14.89 -4.44 35.58
N LEU A 197 15.79 -5.37 35.90
CA LEU A 197 17.01 -5.65 35.09
C LEU A 197 16.66 -6.40 33.80
N GLU A 198 15.75 -7.37 33.88
CA GLU A 198 15.31 -8.16 32.72
C GLU A 198 14.64 -7.29 31.66
N ALA A 199 13.82 -6.34 32.08
CA ALA A 199 13.05 -5.47 31.19
C ALA A 199 13.96 -4.53 30.35
N SER A 200 15.08 -4.04 30.90
CA SER A 200 16.12 -3.36 30.11
C SER A 200 16.87 -4.32 29.19
N GLY A 201 17.14 -5.54 29.67
CA GLY A 201 17.74 -6.63 28.90
C GLY A 201 16.93 -7.05 27.67
N GLU A 202 15.60 -7.03 27.75
CA GLU A 202 14.69 -7.32 26.63
C GLU A 202 14.70 -6.24 25.57
N VAL A 203 14.79 -4.97 25.96
CA VAL A 203 14.95 -3.85 25.01
C VAL A 203 16.22 -4.07 24.17
N PHE A 204 17.33 -4.53 24.77
CA PHE A 204 18.55 -4.79 24.00
C PHE A 204 18.46 -6.01 23.09
N GLU A 205 17.78 -7.09 23.51
CA GLU A 205 17.54 -8.27 22.64
C GLU A 205 16.64 -7.93 21.45
N ARG A 206 15.64 -7.06 21.65
CA ARG A 206 14.78 -6.53 20.58
C ARG A 206 15.50 -5.52 19.69
N LEU A 207 16.38 -4.69 20.25
CA LEU A 207 17.11 -3.65 19.51
C LEU A 207 18.21 -4.24 18.64
N ILE A 208 19.10 -5.06 19.20
CA ILE A 208 20.27 -5.57 18.49
C ILE A 208 19.86 -6.78 17.65
N HIS A 209 18.98 -6.61 16.66
CA HIS A 209 18.60 -7.64 15.69
C HIS A 209 19.32 -7.47 14.35
N GLU A 210 19.25 -8.48 13.49
CA GLU A 210 20.00 -8.53 12.23
C GLU A 210 19.67 -7.39 11.25
N ASP A 211 18.43 -6.92 11.22
CA ASP A 211 18.01 -5.90 10.24
C ASP A 211 18.62 -4.52 10.54
N ILE A 212 19.09 -4.29 11.77
CA ILE A 212 19.80 -3.07 12.14
C ILE A 212 21.32 -3.20 12.02
N ALA A 213 21.85 -4.41 11.86
CA ALA A 213 23.30 -4.65 11.77
C ALA A 213 23.95 -3.91 10.59
N PRO A 214 23.34 -3.79 9.39
CA PRO A 214 23.88 -2.97 8.31
C PRO A 214 24.02 -1.50 8.68
N ALA A 215 23.05 -0.92 9.41
CA ALA A 215 23.08 0.48 9.85
C ALA A 215 24.09 0.67 11.01
N LEU A 216 24.20 -0.31 11.90
CA LEU A 216 25.11 -0.27 13.05
C LEU A 216 26.58 -0.42 12.64
N LEU A 217 26.89 -1.37 11.75
CA LEU A 217 28.26 -1.71 11.34
C LEU A 217 28.69 -0.93 10.08
N GLY A 218 27.74 -0.59 9.22
CA GLY A 218 27.95 -0.18 7.84
C GLY A 218 27.79 -1.32 6.86
N ARG A 219 27.06 -1.10 5.76
CA ARG A 219 26.69 -2.12 4.77
C ARG A 219 27.86 -2.99 4.30
N ALA A 220 28.95 -2.38 3.84
CA ALA A 220 30.12 -3.12 3.32
C ALA A 220 30.83 -3.99 4.37
N VAL A 221 30.90 -3.50 5.62
CA VAL A 221 31.52 -4.22 6.73
C VAL A 221 30.62 -5.35 7.21
N PHE A 222 29.31 -5.09 7.29
CA PHE A 222 28.31 -6.12 7.56
C PHE A 222 28.35 -7.22 6.51
N GLU A 223 28.36 -6.88 5.21
CA GLU A 223 28.43 -7.84 4.11
C GLU A 223 29.65 -8.75 4.17
N LYS A 224 30.78 -8.21 4.61
CA LYS A 224 32.02 -8.95 4.81
C LYS A 224 31.94 -9.87 6.03
N HIS A 225 31.52 -9.35 7.19
CA HIS A 225 31.59 -10.09 8.45
C HIS A 225 30.44 -11.08 8.64
N GLN A 226 29.27 -10.87 8.03
CA GLN A 226 28.15 -11.82 8.12
C GLN A 226 28.47 -13.20 7.51
N GLN A 227 29.53 -13.28 6.69
CA GLN A 227 30.00 -14.53 6.08
C GLN A 227 30.86 -15.36 7.04
N GLU A 228 31.31 -14.79 8.17
CA GLU A 228 32.12 -15.51 9.15
C GLU A 228 31.25 -16.46 9.99
N PRO A 229 31.64 -17.73 10.18
CA PRO A 229 30.84 -18.73 10.93
C PRO A 229 30.50 -18.33 12.36
N PHE A 230 31.29 -17.45 12.98
CA PHE A 230 31.13 -16.99 14.35
C PHE A 230 30.46 -15.61 14.47
N PHE A 231 30.00 -15.01 13.36
CA PHE A 231 29.37 -13.68 13.37
C PHE A 231 28.17 -13.62 14.35
N TRP A 232 27.31 -14.64 14.31
CA TRP A 232 26.15 -14.74 15.20
C TRP A 232 26.53 -14.99 16.65
N PHE A 233 27.63 -15.69 16.90
CA PHE A 233 28.20 -15.80 18.23
C PHE A 233 28.66 -14.42 18.74
N CYS A 234 29.35 -13.62 17.92
CA CYS A 234 29.76 -12.26 18.28
C CYS A 234 28.57 -11.36 18.64
N ARG A 235 27.42 -11.54 17.98
CA ARG A 235 26.18 -10.87 18.37
C ARG A 235 25.68 -11.34 19.74
N CYS A 236 25.61 -12.63 19.99
CA CYS A 236 25.19 -13.17 21.29
C CYS A 236 26.13 -12.70 22.41
N TRP A 237 27.43 -12.70 22.15
CA TRP A 237 28.44 -12.18 23.05
C TRP A 237 28.22 -10.68 23.32
N CYS A 238 27.90 -9.88 22.30
CA CYS A 238 27.59 -8.45 22.48
C CYS A 238 26.37 -8.26 23.40
N LEU A 239 25.32 -9.06 23.23
CA LEU A 239 24.14 -9.02 24.11
C LEU A 239 24.48 -9.40 25.56
N CYS A 240 25.27 -10.46 25.77
CA CYS A 240 25.77 -10.82 27.09
C CYS A 240 26.64 -9.71 27.70
N ALA A 241 27.46 -9.04 26.88
CA ALA A 241 28.29 -7.91 27.30
C ALA A 241 27.47 -6.68 27.67
N ILE A 242 26.46 -6.30 26.88
CA ILE A 242 25.54 -5.21 27.22
C ILE A 242 24.87 -5.48 28.57
N ARG A 243 24.40 -6.70 28.78
CA ARG A 243 23.75 -7.09 30.04
C ARG A 243 24.73 -7.15 31.22
N LEU A 244 25.98 -7.59 31.01
CA LEU A 244 27.03 -7.51 32.02
C LEU A 244 27.31 -6.05 32.40
N GLY A 245 27.51 -5.18 31.40
CA GLY A 245 27.70 -3.74 31.63
C GLY A 245 26.54 -3.14 32.42
N CYS A 246 25.31 -3.48 32.04
CA CYS A 246 24.10 -3.05 32.71
C CYS A 246 24.02 -3.53 34.17
N CYS A 247 24.36 -4.80 34.41
CA CYS A 247 24.41 -5.38 35.75
C CYS A 247 25.48 -4.67 36.61
N LEU A 248 26.68 -4.44 36.07
CA LEU A 248 27.77 -3.75 36.76
C LEU A 248 27.44 -2.28 37.06
N ALA A 249 26.71 -1.59 36.19
CA ALA A 249 26.28 -0.21 36.42
C ALA A 249 25.31 -0.08 37.61
N ARG A 250 24.56 -1.16 37.90
CA ARG A 250 23.59 -1.23 38.99
C ARG A 250 24.13 -1.94 40.23
N ALA A 251 25.32 -2.54 40.15
CA ALA A 251 25.96 -3.22 41.27
C ALA A 251 26.26 -2.22 42.39
N ARG A 252 25.70 -2.45 43.58
CA ARG A 252 25.90 -1.58 44.76
C ARG A 252 27.11 -2.01 45.58
N THR A 253 27.54 -3.25 45.41
CA THR A 253 28.65 -3.86 46.14
C THR A 253 29.53 -4.72 45.23
N LEU A 254 30.75 -5.00 45.67
CA LEU A 254 31.63 -5.96 44.98
C LEU A 254 31.05 -7.38 44.96
N ARG A 255 30.17 -7.72 45.90
CA ARG A 255 29.42 -9.00 45.88
C ARG A 255 28.48 -9.07 44.69
N ASP A 256 27.82 -7.96 44.37
CA ASP A 256 26.95 -7.88 43.18
C ASP A 256 27.78 -7.95 41.90
N ALA A 257 28.97 -7.34 41.87
CA ALA A 257 29.89 -7.46 40.74
C ALA A 257 30.32 -8.92 40.48
N VAL A 258 30.58 -9.71 41.53
CA VAL A 258 30.84 -11.15 41.41
C VAL A 258 29.63 -11.90 40.83
N ARG A 259 28.41 -11.59 41.29
CA ARG A 259 27.18 -12.18 40.74
C ARG A 259 26.98 -11.84 39.26
N CYS A 260 27.20 -10.58 38.87
CA CYS A 260 27.15 -10.14 37.48
C CYS A 260 28.15 -10.91 36.62
N LEU A 261 29.36 -11.16 37.14
CA LEU A 261 30.38 -11.91 36.42
C LEU A 261 30.03 -13.39 36.27
N VAL A 262 29.51 -14.05 37.31
CA VAL A 262 29.01 -15.44 37.22
C VAL A 262 27.89 -15.53 36.18
N TRP A 263 26.95 -14.58 36.21
CA TRP A 263 25.89 -14.51 35.20
C TRP A 263 26.46 -14.36 33.78
N TYR A 264 27.51 -13.56 33.60
CA TYR A 264 28.13 -13.37 32.28
C TYR A 264 28.78 -14.64 31.75
N PHE A 265 29.49 -15.40 32.58
CA PHE A 265 30.01 -16.72 32.22
C PHE A 265 28.88 -17.69 31.81
N ARG A 266 27.79 -17.71 32.59
CA ARG A 266 26.60 -18.51 32.24
C ARG A 266 25.96 -18.05 30.94
N CYS A 267 25.84 -16.74 30.72
CA CYS A 267 25.29 -16.15 29.49
C CYS A 267 26.11 -16.57 28.26
N LEU A 268 27.44 -16.50 28.33
CA LEU A 268 28.31 -16.91 27.23
C LEU A 268 28.24 -18.41 26.97
N ARG A 269 28.14 -19.23 28.01
CA ARG A 269 27.86 -20.67 27.86
C ARG A 269 26.51 -20.90 27.18
N ASN A 270 25.50 -20.09 27.52
CA ASN A 270 24.18 -20.15 26.90
C ASN A 270 24.18 -19.74 25.42
N CYS A 271 25.14 -18.92 24.98
CA CYS A 271 25.32 -18.68 23.55
C CYS A 271 25.65 -19.97 22.77
N PHE A 272 26.17 -21.01 23.42
CA PHE A 272 26.46 -22.32 22.83
C PHE A 272 25.43 -23.42 23.18
N ARG A 273 24.27 -23.04 23.73
CA ARG A 273 23.16 -23.99 23.95
C ARG A 273 22.63 -24.58 22.64
N PRO A 274 21.85 -25.69 22.72
CA PRO A 274 21.18 -26.28 21.56
C PRO A 274 20.38 -25.24 20.77
N LEU A 275 20.22 -25.49 19.47
CA LEU A 275 19.43 -24.64 18.58
C LEU A 275 18.03 -24.39 19.18
N GLU A 276 17.56 -23.15 19.08
CA GLU A 276 16.26 -22.72 19.58
C GLU A 276 15.35 -22.39 18.40
N CYS A 277 14.17 -23.00 18.41
CA CYS A 277 13.13 -22.86 17.41
C CYS A 277 11.77 -22.69 18.12
N ALA A 278 11.10 -21.57 17.86
CA ALA A 278 9.77 -21.31 18.39
C ALA A 278 8.96 -20.51 17.35
N ILE A 279 7.70 -20.86 17.15
CA ILE A 279 6.74 -20.05 16.40
C ILE A 279 5.80 -19.40 17.41
N ILE A 280 5.62 -18.09 17.29
CA ILE A 280 4.83 -17.26 18.22
C ILE A 280 3.56 -16.77 17.53
N LYS A 281 3.67 -16.41 16.26
CA LYS A 281 2.54 -16.03 15.40
C LYS A 281 2.65 -16.78 14.07
N PRO A 282 1.59 -17.39 13.57
CA PRO A 282 0.32 -17.62 14.26
C PRO A 282 0.49 -18.52 15.50
N ALA A 283 -0.39 -18.34 16.50
CA ALA A 283 -0.41 -19.22 17.67
C ALA A 283 -1.11 -20.57 17.33
N MET A 284 -0.87 -21.59 18.15
CA MET A 284 -1.49 -22.90 17.97
C MET A 284 -3.02 -22.81 18.02
N ASN A 285 -3.68 -23.43 17.03
CA ASN A 285 -5.13 -23.40 16.81
C ASN A 285 -5.70 -21.99 16.63
N ALA A 286 -4.86 -21.01 16.28
CA ALA A 286 -5.33 -19.65 16.03
C ALA A 286 -6.08 -19.55 14.69
N CYS A 287 -6.90 -18.51 14.60
CA CYS A 287 -7.45 -18.01 13.36
C CYS A 287 -6.55 -16.87 12.87
N ALA A 288 -5.60 -17.19 11.98
CA ALA A 288 -4.58 -16.28 11.50
C ALA A 288 -5.11 -15.41 10.35
N GLU A 289 -4.96 -14.10 10.45
CA GLU A 289 -5.45 -13.18 9.43
C GLU A 289 -4.57 -13.19 8.18
N GLU A 290 -5.20 -13.36 7.01
CA GLU A 290 -4.61 -13.07 5.71
C GLU A 290 -4.54 -11.55 5.53
N GLN A 291 -3.33 -11.02 5.34
CA GLN A 291 -3.07 -9.59 5.20
C GLN A 291 -2.09 -9.34 4.06
N TYR A 292 -2.11 -8.13 3.52
CA TYR A 292 -1.10 -7.70 2.56
C TYR A 292 0.09 -7.05 3.27
N PHE A 293 1.28 -7.52 2.94
CA PHE A 293 2.56 -7.04 3.46
C PHE A 293 3.30 -6.30 2.34
N PRO A 294 3.27 -4.94 2.29
CA PRO A 294 3.84 -4.16 1.20
C PRO A 294 5.35 -4.34 1.03
N GLY A 295 6.08 -4.52 2.14
CA GLY A 295 7.53 -4.72 2.12
C GLY A 295 7.97 -5.92 1.28
N PRO A 296 7.49 -7.15 1.58
CA PRO A 296 7.74 -8.33 0.75
C PRO A 296 6.84 -8.43 -0.48
N GLY A 297 5.79 -7.60 -0.61
CA GLY A 297 4.82 -7.66 -1.71
C GLY A 297 3.93 -8.91 -1.68
N VAL A 298 3.58 -9.40 -0.49
CA VAL A 298 2.88 -10.69 -0.30
C VAL A 298 1.49 -10.48 0.29
N LEU A 299 0.47 -11.11 -0.29
CA LEU A 299 -0.81 -11.37 0.36
C LEU A 299 -0.74 -12.74 1.03
N GLY A 300 -0.90 -12.81 2.35
CA GLY A 300 -0.67 -14.06 3.07
C GLY A 300 -0.68 -13.94 4.58
N VAL A 301 -0.03 -14.90 5.23
CA VAL A 301 0.09 -14.96 6.69
C VAL A 301 1.56 -14.76 7.09
N GLU A 302 1.82 -13.80 7.98
CA GLU A 302 3.14 -13.58 8.57
C GLU A 302 3.43 -14.62 9.66
N ILE A 303 4.62 -15.22 9.58
CA ILE A 303 5.16 -16.17 10.54
C ILE A 303 6.22 -15.45 11.37
N VAL A 304 5.95 -15.26 12.66
CA VAL A 304 6.82 -14.62 13.65
C VAL A 304 7.30 -15.66 14.65
N GLY A 305 8.59 -15.63 14.97
CA GLY A 305 9.15 -16.59 15.91
C GLY A 305 10.61 -16.34 16.25
N THR A 306 11.24 -17.39 16.75
CA THR A 306 12.64 -17.40 17.17
C THR A 306 13.37 -18.50 16.44
N ALA A 307 14.47 -18.14 15.78
CA ALA A 307 15.38 -19.04 15.08
C ALA A 307 16.82 -18.63 15.40
N ARG A 308 17.40 -19.24 16.43
CA ARG A 308 18.73 -18.85 16.94
C ARG A 308 19.48 -20.01 17.60
N GLY A 309 20.72 -19.72 17.99
CA GLY A 309 21.65 -20.64 18.66
C GLY A 309 23.07 -20.39 18.17
N GLY A 310 24.09 -20.61 19.01
CA GLY A 310 25.49 -20.31 18.63
C GLY A 310 26.02 -21.15 17.47
N LEU A 311 25.36 -22.27 17.19
CA LEU A 311 25.67 -23.14 16.06
C LEU A 311 24.66 -23.01 14.92
N CYS A 312 23.74 -22.05 14.97
CA CYS A 312 22.73 -21.88 13.92
C CYS A 312 23.40 -21.46 12.61
N THR A 313 23.14 -22.20 11.54
CA THR A 313 23.61 -21.88 10.18
C THR A 313 22.50 -21.26 9.33
N HIS A 314 21.30 -21.83 9.37
CA HIS A 314 20.10 -21.33 8.68
C HIS A 314 18.84 -21.91 9.32
N TYR A 315 17.68 -21.41 8.92
CA TYR A 315 16.40 -22.06 9.19
C TYR A 315 15.56 -22.22 7.93
N THR A 316 14.64 -23.17 7.96
CA THR A 316 13.63 -23.35 6.92
C THR A 316 12.23 -23.22 7.49
N LEU A 317 11.34 -22.66 6.70
CA LEU A 317 9.90 -22.69 6.92
C LEU A 317 9.29 -23.60 5.85
N GLU A 318 8.44 -24.51 6.29
CA GLU A 318 7.70 -25.43 5.43
C GLU A 318 6.25 -25.46 5.90
N TRP A 319 5.33 -25.77 4.99
CA TRP A 319 3.93 -25.93 5.35
C TRP A 319 3.32 -27.15 4.65
N LYS A 320 2.21 -27.62 5.22
CA LYS A 320 1.33 -28.63 4.63
C LYS A 320 -0.12 -28.34 5.02
N ASP A 321 -1.07 -28.99 4.34
CA ASP A 321 -2.41 -29.14 4.88
C ASP A 321 -2.32 -29.80 6.28
N ALA A 322 -3.04 -29.29 7.26
CA ALA A 322 -3.03 -29.84 8.62
C ALA A 322 -3.37 -31.35 8.62
N ALA A 323 -4.29 -31.80 7.76
CA ALA A 323 -4.67 -33.20 7.64
C ALA A 323 -3.70 -34.06 6.79
N ALA A 324 -2.73 -33.43 6.09
CA ALA A 324 -1.79 -34.15 5.24
C ALA A 324 -0.68 -34.88 6.04
N PRO A 325 -0.11 -35.98 5.48
CA PRO A 325 0.96 -36.72 6.13
C PRO A 325 2.26 -35.89 6.25
N PRO A 326 3.17 -36.22 7.19
CA PRO A 326 4.44 -35.49 7.37
C PRO A 326 5.36 -35.42 6.15
N ALA A 327 5.19 -36.31 5.15
CA ALA A 327 5.96 -36.26 3.91
C ALA A 327 5.50 -35.12 2.96
N ALA A 328 4.37 -34.46 3.24
CA ALA A 328 3.77 -33.45 2.37
C ALA A 328 4.26 -32.01 2.63
N TYR A 329 5.20 -31.81 3.57
CA TYR A 329 5.78 -30.50 3.83
C TYR A 329 6.45 -29.94 2.57
N SER A 330 6.15 -28.67 2.28
CA SER A 330 6.66 -27.95 1.11
C SER A 330 7.06 -26.52 1.48
N GLN A 331 8.03 -25.98 0.74
CA GLN A 331 8.42 -24.56 0.82
C GLN A 331 7.71 -23.69 -0.22
N ALA A 332 6.82 -24.28 -1.05
CA ALA A 332 6.14 -23.55 -2.11
C ALA A 332 5.33 -22.37 -1.55
N GLY A 333 5.54 -21.16 -2.07
CA GLY A 333 4.84 -19.96 -1.58
C GLY A 333 5.39 -19.39 -0.26
N ILE A 334 6.44 -19.96 0.33
CA ILE A 334 7.15 -19.31 1.45
C ILE A 334 8.02 -18.17 0.91
N VAL A 335 7.89 -17.00 1.53
CA VAL A 335 8.74 -15.83 1.30
C VAL A 335 9.48 -15.51 2.58
N TYR A 336 10.80 -15.68 2.60
CA TYR A 336 11.59 -15.44 3.81
C TYR A 336 11.71 -13.94 4.12
N ALA A 337 11.72 -13.62 5.41
CA ALA A 337 11.97 -12.25 5.86
C ALA A 337 13.42 -11.85 5.56
N ALA A 338 13.62 -10.57 5.24
CA ALA A 338 14.96 -9.97 5.14
C ALA A 338 15.77 -10.23 6.42
N PRO A 339 17.11 -10.32 6.35
CA PRO A 339 17.98 -10.04 5.21
C PRO A 339 18.16 -11.24 4.27
N ALA A 340 17.52 -12.39 4.55
CA ALA A 340 17.57 -13.53 3.64
C ALA A 340 16.94 -13.18 2.29
N PRO A 341 17.42 -13.75 1.17
CA PRO A 341 16.71 -13.68 -0.10
C PRO A 341 15.28 -14.20 0.07
N PRO A 342 14.28 -13.64 -0.63
CA PRO A 342 12.89 -14.10 -0.57
C PRO A 342 12.71 -15.62 -0.77
N ALA A 343 13.55 -16.23 -1.60
CA ALA A 343 13.53 -17.68 -1.88
C ALA A 343 14.18 -18.55 -0.80
N GLY A 344 14.81 -17.95 0.22
CA GLY A 344 15.43 -18.66 1.34
C GLY A 344 16.79 -19.31 1.04
N PRO A 345 17.33 -20.09 2.00
CA PRO A 345 16.79 -20.30 3.37
C PRO A 345 16.93 -19.05 4.26
N GLY A 346 16.27 -19.08 5.42
CA GLY A 346 16.23 -17.95 6.36
C GLY A 346 17.53 -17.76 7.16
N ALA A 347 17.80 -16.51 7.57
CA ALA A 347 19.00 -16.13 8.30
C ALA A 347 18.86 -16.29 9.82
N CYS A 348 19.85 -16.92 10.47
CA CYS A 348 19.85 -17.11 11.92
C CYS A 348 19.95 -15.80 12.71
N GLY A 349 19.36 -15.77 13.91
CA GLY A 349 19.44 -14.61 14.81
C GLY A 349 18.10 -13.95 15.10
N LYS A 350 17.01 -14.45 14.51
CA LYS A 350 15.63 -14.01 14.76
C LYS A 350 15.21 -14.35 16.20
N PHE A 351 14.65 -13.37 16.91
CA PHE A 351 14.05 -13.52 18.23
C PHE A 351 12.76 -12.71 18.28
N ASN A 352 11.62 -13.38 18.45
CA ASN A 352 10.29 -12.77 18.43
C ASN A 352 10.11 -11.82 17.23
N ALA A 353 10.63 -12.22 16.06
CA ALA A 353 10.72 -11.40 14.87
C ALA A 353 10.15 -12.14 13.64
N PRO A 354 9.80 -11.44 12.55
CA PRO A 354 9.33 -12.08 11.33
C PRO A 354 10.37 -13.08 10.81
N LEU A 355 9.96 -14.33 10.64
CA LEU A 355 10.73 -15.40 10.01
C LEU A 355 10.42 -15.46 8.50
N GLY A 356 9.17 -15.19 8.13
CA GLY A 356 8.75 -15.18 6.74
C GLY A 356 7.25 -15.08 6.60
N TYR A 357 6.77 -15.30 5.39
CA TYR A 357 5.38 -15.16 5.01
C TYR A 357 4.95 -16.39 4.21
N LEU A 358 3.77 -16.91 4.51
CA LEU A 358 3.10 -17.88 3.64
C LEU A 358 2.25 -17.11 2.63
N ASN A 359 2.71 -17.02 1.38
CA ASN A 359 1.99 -16.36 0.29
C ASN A 359 0.81 -17.23 -0.16
N THR A 360 -0.38 -16.76 0.17
CA THR A 360 -1.63 -17.46 -0.11
C THR A 360 -2.23 -17.14 -1.47
N ALA A 361 -1.66 -16.17 -2.20
CA ALA A 361 -2.03 -15.81 -3.56
C ALA A 361 -1.21 -16.56 -4.62
N ALA A 362 -0.01 -17.06 -4.27
CA ALA A 362 0.89 -17.75 -5.21
C ALA A 362 0.47 -19.19 -5.57
N GLY A 363 -0.51 -19.78 -4.88
CA GLY A 363 -0.99 -21.13 -5.14
C GLY A 363 -2.15 -21.53 -4.21
N PRO A 364 -2.77 -22.71 -4.43
CA PRO A 364 -3.86 -23.19 -3.61
C PRO A 364 -3.35 -23.65 -2.24
N VAL A 365 -3.21 -22.69 -1.31
CA VAL A 365 -2.99 -22.97 0.10
C VAL A 365 -4.34 -23.39 0.72
N PRO A 366 -4.42 -24.48 1.51
CA PRO A 366 -5.65 -24.89 2.19
C PRO A 366 -5.99 -23.94 3.34
N ASN A 367 -7.19 -24.08 3.90
CA ASN A 367 -7.66 -23.20 4.97
C ASN A 367 -7.12 -23.61 6.34
N SER A 368 -6.83 -24.89 6.54
CA SER A 368 -6.12 -25.39 7.73
C SER A 368 -4.70 -25.77 7.34
N VAL A 369 -3.73 -25.12 7.97
CA VAL A 369 -2.31 -25.25 7.63
C VAL A 369 -1.52 -25.62 8.86
N SER A 370 -0.59 -26.55 8.68
CA SER A 370 0.50 -26.76 9.62
C SER A 370 1.78 -26.14 9.06
N VAL A 371 2.43 -25.28 9.85
CA VAL A 371 3.73 -24.67 9.53
C VAL A 371 4.78 -25.26 10.44
N ARG A 372 5.88 -25.71 9.83
CA ARG A 372 7.06 -26.23 10.52
C ARG A 372 8.23 -25.26 10.35
N LEU A 373 8.84 -24.90 11.47
CA LEU A 373 10.12 -24.21 11.54
C LEU A 373 11.18 -25.24 11.92
N CYS A 374 12.23 -25.38 11.09
CA CYS A 374 13.42 -26.15 11.44
C CYS A 374 14.65 -25.26 11.41
N VAL A 375 15.41 -25.24 12.50
CA VAL A 375 16.65 -24.49 12.68
C VAL A 375 17.81 -25.48 12.63
N PHE A 376 18.76 -25.23 11.74
CA PHE A 376 19.85 -26.13 11.42
C PHE A 376 21.18 -25.60 11.92
N GLY A 377 22.06 -26.54 12.30
CA GLY A 377 23.45 -26.25 12.64
C GLY A 377 24.44 -26.89 11.66
N PRO A 378 25.74 -26.88 11.96
CA PRO A 378 26.73 -27.62 11.20
C PRO A 378 26.49 -29.13 11.29
N PRO A 379 27.09 -29.94 10.39
CA PRO A 379 26.96 -31.40 10.39
C PRO A 379 27.23 -32.00 11.77
N GLY A 380 26.34 -32.88 12.23
CA GLY A 380 26.44 -33.54 13.55
C GLY A 380 25.63 -32.87 14.67
N VAL A 381 25.10 -31.65 14.44
CA VAL A 381 24.14 -31.01 15.36
C VAL A 381 22.72 -31.34 14.91
N ALA A 382 21.91 -31.92 15.80
CA ALA A 382 20.51 -32.20 15.51
C ALA A 382 19.73 -30.89 15.31
N PRO A 383 18.89 -30.78 14.25
CA PRO A 383 18.07 -29.59 14.05
C PRO A 383 17.02 -29.45 15.15
N CYS A 384 16.72 -28.22 15.54
CA CYS A 384 15.55 -27.92 16.35
C CYS A 384 14.37 -27.73 15.39
N CYS A 385 13.31 -28.53 15.53
CA CYS A 385 12.09 -28.33 14.76
C CYS A 385 10.89 -28.12 15.68
N THR A 386 10.04 -27.16 15.32
CA THR A 386 8.77 -26.87 15.98
C THR A 386 7.68 -26.71 14.94
N GLU A 387 6.44 -26.99 15.34
CA GLU A 387 5.28 -27.01 14.46
C GLU A 387 4.13 -26.26 15.10
N VAL A 388 3.37 -25.53 14.28
CA VAL A 388 2.13 -24.90 14.69
C VAL A 388 1.05 -25.15 13.64
N GLU A 389 -0.13 -25.54 14.11
CA GLU A 389 -1.32 -25.68 13.28
C GLU A 389 -2.23 -24.47 13.52
N PHE A 390 -2.79 -23.92 12.44
CA PHE A 390 -3.74 -22.81 12.51
C PHE A 390 -4.70 -22.83 11.32
N GLN A 391 -5.77 -22.05 11.42
CA GLN A 391 -6.66 -21.77 10.30
C GLN A 391 -6.33 -20.40 9.71
N ILE A 392 -6.40 -20.28 8.39
CA ILE A 392 -6.25 -19.00 7.69
C ILE A 392 -7.63 -18.37 7.55
N PHE A 393 -7.80 -17.21 8.19
CA PHE A 393 -8.92 -16.32 7.94
C PHE A 393 -8.66 -15.54 6.65
N ARG A 394 -9.36 -15.85 5.56
CA ARG A 394 -9.16 -15.08 4.33
C ARG A 394 -9.94 -13.78 4.40
N GLN A 395 -9.25 -12.71 4.02
CA GLN A 395 -9.81 -11.39 3.87
C GLN A 395 -9.63 -10.98 2.40
N ARG A 396 -10.57 -11.39 1.57
CA ARG A 396 -10.50 -11.17 0.13
C ARG A 396 -11.50 -10.10 -0.28
N VAL A 397 -11.12 -8.86 0.03
CA VAL A 397 -11.93 -7.66 -0.13
C VAL A 397 -11.18 -6.68 -1.01
N TRP A 398 -11.64 -6.49 -2.24
CA TRP A 398 -11.07 -5.53 -3.18
C TRP A 398 -12.00 -5.22 -4.35
N ILE A 399 -11.82 -4.06 -4.98
CA ILE A 399 -12.41 -3.68 -6.25
C ILE A 399 -11.35 -3.85 -7.33
N THR A 400 -11.63 -4.70 -8.32
CA THR A 400 -10.68 -5.03 -9.41
C THR A 400 -10.85 -4.12 -10.62
N SER A 401 -12.10 -3.77 -10.95
CA SER A 401 -12.39 -2.94 -12.12
C SER A 401 -13.72 -2.21 -12.02
N VAL A 402 -13.83 -1.15 -12.83
CA VAL A 402 -15.10 -0.49 -13.15
C VAL A 402 -15.28 -0.56 -14.67
N GLU A 403 -16.41 -1.11 -15.11
CA GLU A 403 -16.71 -1.37 -16.53
C GLU A 403 -15.56 -2.05 -17.29
N GLY A 404 -14.88 -3.00 -16.62
CA GLY A 404 -13.76 -3.76 -17.17
C GLY A 404 -12.43 -3.01 -17.25
N VAL A 405 -12.37 -1.74 -16.85
CA VAL A 405 -11.11 -1.00 -16.70
C VAL A 405 -10.47 -1.36 -15.36
N LEU A 406 -9.28 -1.96 -15.44
CA LEU A 406 -8.54 -2.47 -14.28
C LEU A 406 -7.90 -1.35 -13.46
N THR A 407 -7.68 -1.63 -12.18
CA THR A 407 -6.80 -0.83 -11.31
C THR A 407 -5.39 -0.75 -11.90
N GLY A 408 -4.74 0.40 -11.73
CA GLY A 408 -3.37 0.66 -12.21
C GLY A 408 -2.31 -0.33 -11.70
N PRO A 409 -1.05 -0.19 -12.16
CA PRO A 409 0.00 -1.20 -12.01
C PRO A 409 0.40 -1.54 -10.57
N ASN A 410 0.07 -0.68 -9.58
CA ASN A 410 0.30 -0.94 -8.17
C ASN A 410 -0.67 -1.97 -7.55
N GLY A 411 -1.72 -2.37 -8.30
CA GLY A 411 -2.64 -3.46 -7.95
C GLY A 411 -3.88 -3.04 -7.17
N VAL A 412 -4.77 -4.01 -6.95
CA VAL A 412 -6.10 -3.85 -6.32
C VAL A 412 -6.07 -3.52 -4.82
N LEU A 413 -4.89 -3.35 -4.22
CA LEU A 413 -4.70 -3.08 -2.80
C LEU A 413 -3.99 -1.75 -2.52
N ASP A 414 -3.66 -0.98 -3.57
CA ASP A 414 -3.15 0.39 -3.42
C ASP A 414 -4.34 1.37 -3.36
N PRO A 415 -4.59 2.04 -2.22
CA PRO A 415 -5.72 2.97 -2.09
C PRO A 415 -5.57 4.23 -2.96
N ASN A 416 -4.41 4.43 -3.59
CA ASN A 416 -4.17 5.50 -4.55
C ASN A 416 -4.23 5.03 -6.00
N ALA A 417 -4.53 3.75 -6.24
CA ALA A 417 -4.69 3.24 -7.58
C ALA A 417 -5.87 3.93 -8.26
N GLN A 418 -5.60 4.44 -9.46
CA GLN A 418 -6.60 4.91 -10.40
C GLN A 418 -6.84 3.85 -11.47
N LEU A 419 -7.99 3.93 -12.14
CA LEU A 419 -8.36 3.00 -13.20
C LEU A 419 -7.72 3.40 -14.53
N VAL A 420 -6.95 2.49 -15.12
CA VAL A 420 -6.08 2.75 -16.27
C VAL A 420 -6.35 1.75 -17.39
N SER A 421 -6.46 2.24 -18.63
CA SER A 421 -6.51 1.42 -19.84
C SER A 421 -5.53 1.95 -20.88
N GLY A 422 -4.67 1.08 -21.42
CA GLY A 422 -3.64 1.46 -22.39
C GLY A 422 -2.62 2.46 -21.85
N GLY A 423 -2.36 2.46 -20.53
CA GLY A 423 -1.45 3.40 -19.86
C GLY A 423 -2.05 4.78 -19.58
N VAL A 424 -3.34 4.99 -19.86
CA VAL A 424 -4.05 6.26 -19.66
C VAL A 424 -5.17 6.09 -18.64
N THR A 425 -5.23 6.98 -17.64
CA THR A 425 -6.33 7.04 -16.67
C THR A 425 -7.66 7.31 -17.37
N LYS A 426 -8.72 6.62 -16.94
CA LYS A 426 -10.06 6.75 -17.54
C LYS A 426 -11.05 7.44 -16.61
N SER A 427 -12.01 8.13 -17.23
CA SER A 427 -13.24 8.62 -16.61
C SER A 427 -14.43 7.73 -16.99
N PHE A 428 -15.48 7.75 -16.16
CA PHE A 428 -16.67 6.92 -16.30
C PHE A 428 -17.92 7.76 -16.14
N GLY A 429 -19.01 7.40 -16.80
CA GLY A 429 -20.28 8.13 -16.70
C GLY A 429 -21.48 7.21 -16.77
N SER A 430 -22.67 7.76 -16.48
CA SER A 430 -23.94 7.06 -16.60
C SER A 430 -24.02 5.82 -15.68
N ALA A 431 -24.45 4.68 -16.20
CA ALA A 431 -24.54 3.40 -15.52
C ALA A 431 -23.19 2.67 -15.52
N ILE A 432 -22.64 2.39 -14.34
CA ILE A 432 -21.34 1.70 -14.15
C ILE A 432 -21.47 0.41 -13.33
N ALA A 433 -20.82 -0.64 -13.78
CA ALA A 433 -20.66 -1.92 -13.12
C ALA A 433 -19.33 -1.94 -12.39
N ILE A 434 -19.37 -2.25 -11.11
CA ILE A 434 -18.17 -2.37 -10.26
C ILE A 434 -17.92 -3.86 -10.07
N THR A 435 -16.71 -4.33 -10.34
CA THR A 435 -16.32 -5.74 -10.23
C THR A 435 -15.19 -5.88 -9.24
N GLY A 436 -15.23 -6.92 -8.43
CA GLY A 436 -14.20 -7.20 -7.44
C GLY A 436 -14.53 -8.43 -6.63
N ARG A 437 -14.04 -8.46 -5.40
CA ARG A 437 -14.24 -9.56 -4.47
C ARG A 437 -14.66 -9.02 -3.12
N ALA A 438 -15.72 -9.60 -2.56
CA ALA A 438 -16.25 -9.26 -1.24
C ALA A 438 -16.43 -10.55 -0.45
N TRP A 439 -15.35 -11.00 0.18
CA TRP A 439 -15.35 -12.30 0.85
C TRP A 439 -14.50 -12.31 2.10
N VAL A 440 -15.07 -12.80 3.20
CA VAL A 440 -14.39 -13.07 4.47
C VAL A 440 -14.89 -14.39 5.04
N GLY A 441 -13.98 -15.24 5.53
CA GLY A 441 -14.36 -16.61 5.85
C GLY A 441 -13.26 -17.53 6.39
N GLU A 442 -13.63 -18.79 6.56
CA GLU A 442 -12.77 -19.98 6.84
C GLU A 442 -12.30 -20.16 8.27
N CYS A 443 -12.65 -19.22 9.16
CA CYS A 443 -12.60 -19.46 10.58
C CYS A 443 -14.01 -19.65 11.14
N ALA A 444 -14.14 -20.54 12.11
CA ALA A 444 -15.40 -20.81 12.78
C ALA A 444 -16.03 -19.52 13.33
N GLY A 445 -17.28 -19.24 12.92
CA GLY A 445 -18.04 -18.08 13.38
C GLY A 445 -17.63 -16.74 12.77
N ARG A 446 -16.76 -16.72 11.74
CA ARG A 446 -16.38 -15.52 10.97
C ARG A 446 -16.70 -15.72 9.50
N GLU A 447 -17.98 -15.54 9.16
CA GLU A 447 -18.49 -15.51 7.78
C GLU A 447 -18.93 -14.10 7.41
N ILE A 448 -18.95 -13.80 6.11
CA ILE A 448 -19.52 -12.56 5.58
C ILE A 448 -20.99 -12.41 6.00
N LYS A 449 -21.33 -11.23 6.50
CA LYS A 449 -22.70 -10.83 6.84
C LYS A 449 -23.28 -9.92 5.77
N ARG A 450 -22.49 -8.95 5.30
CA ARG A 450 -22.88 -8.02 4.23
C ARG A 450 -21.66 -7.42 3.56
N PHE A 451 -21.88 -6.83 2.40
CA PHE A 451 -20.97 -5.83 1.86
C PHE A 451 -21.74 -4.59 1.42
N THR A 452 -21.07 -3.44 1.47
CA THR A 452 -21.58 -2.16 1.00
C THR A 452 -20.60 -1.54 0.03
N LEU A 453 -21.14 -0.78 -0.92
CA LEU A 453 -20.36 0.14 -1.72
C LEU A 453 -20.74 1.56 -1.35
N SER A 454 -19.72 2.35 -1.06
CA SER A 454 -19.83 3.76 -0.71
C SER A 454 -18.92 4.59 -1.58
N TYR A 455 -19.24 5.87 -1.72
CA TYR A 455 -18.35 6.83 -2.36
C TYR A 455 -18.07 8.02 -1.46
N GLN A 456 -16.94 8.69 -1.69
CA GLN A 456 -16.63 9.99 -1.12
C GLN A 456 -16.07 10.92 -2.20
N PRO A 457 -16.48 12.19 -2.26
CA PRO A 457 -15.87 13.17 -3.15
C PRO A 457 -14.38 13.38 -2.82
N GLY A 458 -13.55 13.48 -3.86
CA GLY A 458 -12.10 13.60 -3.76
C GLY A 458 -11.37 12.26 -3.75
N PHE A 459 -10.04 12.35 -3.75
CA PHE A 459 -9.13 11.20 -3.65
C PHE A 459 -8.68 11.03 -2.21
N ILE A 460 -9.23 10.02 -1.56
CA ILE A 460 -9.09 9.72 -0.14
C ILE A 460 -8.34 8.40 -0.02
N ALA A 461 -7.35 8.34 0.87
CA ALA A 461 -6.54 7.13 1.09
C ALA A 461 -6.79 6.47 2.46
N VAL A 462 -7.78 6.96 3.23
CA VAL A 462 -8.08 6.48 4.57
C VAL A 462 -9.52 5.95 4.63
N PRO A 463 -9.74 4.63 4.78
CA PRO A 463 -11.08 4.06 4.73
C PRO A 463 -11.94 4.38 5.95
N GLY A 464 -11.35 4.51 7.14
CA GLY A 464 -12.08 4.77 8.39
C GLY A 464 -12.49 6.23 8.65
N GLY A 465 -12.31 7.13 7.67
CA GLY A 465 -12.73 8.54 7.80
C GLY A 465 -14.25 8.69 7.72
N GLY A 466 -14.82 9.71 8.36
CA GLY A 466 -16.22 10.08 8.13
C GLY A 466 -16.42 10.71 6.74
N GLY A 467 -17.67 10.69 6.23
CA GLY A 467 -18.04 11.33 4.96
C GLY A 467 -18.35 10.40 3.79
N TRP A 468 -18.38 9.09 4.03
CA TRP A 468 -18.83 8.09 3.06
C TRP A 468 -20.34 8.15 2.83
N THR A 469 -20.74 8.12 1.57
CA THR A 469 -22.14 7.99 1.15
C THR A 469 -22.35 6.60 0.57
N GLN A 470 -23.08 5.77 1.30
CA GLN A 470 -23.45 4.43 0.83
C GLN A 470 -24.42 4.53 -0.34
N PHE A 471 -24.10 3.87 -1.44
CA PHE A 471 -24.97 3.80 -2.63
C PHE A 471 -25.39 2.37 -2.97
N TRP A 472 -24.76 1.36 -2.37
CA TRP A 472 -25.07 -0.05 -2.59
C TRP A 472 -24.95 -0.88 -1.32
N GLN A 473 -25.78 -1.91 -1.16
CA GLN A 473 -25.69 -2.87 -0.07
C GLN A 473 -26.21 -4.24 -0.49
N VAL A 474 -25.52 -5.29 -0.07
CA VAL A 474 -25.95 -6.68 -0.20
C VAL A 474 -25.80 -7.36 1.15
N ASP A 475 -26.92 -7.84 1.70
CA ASP A 475 -26.98 -8.59 2.97
C ASP A 475 -27.10 -10.09 2.69
N TYR A 476 -26.39 -10.93 3.45
CA TYR A 476 -26.49 -12.40 3.39
C TYR A 476 -27.34 -12.93 4.56
N ILE A 477 -28.66 -12.75 4.45
CA ILE A 477 -29.62 -12.97 5.54
C ILE A 477 -30.01 -14.44 5.64
N THR A 478 -30.32 -15.08 4.51
CA THR A 478 -30.84 -16.46 4.49
C THR A 478 -29.73 -17.51 4.31
N PRO A 479 -29.97 -18.77 4.72
CA PRO A 479 -29.04 -19.87 4.40
C PRO A 479 -28.88 -20.12 2.89
N LEU A 480 -29.87 -19.78 2.06
CA LEU A 480 -29.78 -19.88 0.60
C LEU A 480 -28.81 -18.83 0.05
N GLN A 481 -28.96 -17.57 0.48
CA GLN A 481 -28.06 -16.48 0.14
C GLN A 481 -26.61 -16.79 0.54
N ARG A 482 -26.38 -17.34 1.74
CA ARG A 482 -25.03 -17.75 2.18
C ARG A 482 -24.41 -18.85 1.33
N LYS A 483 -25.20 -19.73 0.70
CA LYS A 483 -24.67 -20.76 -0.21
C LYS A 483 -24.23 -20.19 -1.57
N GLU A 484 -24.67 -18.99 -1.90
CA GLU A 484 -24.44 -18.33 -3.18
C GLU A 484 -23.39 -17.20 -3.05
N ILE A 485 -22.68 -17.13 -1.91
CA ILE A 485 -21.52 -16.25 -1.72
C ILE A 485 -20.48 -16.60 -2.81
N PRO A 486 -20.08 -15.64 -3.67
CA PRO A 486 -19.11 -15.93 -4.72
C PRO A 486 -17.69 -16.10 -4.15
N ASP A 487 -17.07 -17.24 -4.46
CA ASP A 487 -15.66 -17.50 -4.14
C ASP A 487 -14.68 -16.91 -5.18
N ALA A 488 -15.19 -16.35 -6.27
CA ALA A 488 -14.43 -15.70 -7.33
C ALA A 488 -14.81 -14.22 -7.43
N GLU A 489 -14.13 -13.48 -8.32
CA GLU A 489 -14.54 -12.12 -8.62
C GLU A 489 -15.92 -12.08 -9.28
N PHE A 490 -16.71 -11.08 -8.92
CA PHE A 490 -18.07 -10.89 -9.41
C PHE A 490 -18.45 -9.41 -9.45
N THR A 491 -19.59 -9.08 -10.04
CA THR A 491 -20.12 -7.71 -10.06
C THR A 491 -20.60 -7.33 -8.65
N LEU A 492 -19.86 -6.46 -7.98
CA LEU A 492 -20.19 -5.92 -6.65
C LEU A 492 -21.45 -5.05 -6.70
N THR A 493 -21.73 -4.38 -7.82
CA THR A 493 -23.06 -3.80 -8.08
C THR A 493 -24.05 -4.90 -8.48
N SER A 494 -24.31 -5.86 -7.60
CA SER A 494 -25.29 -6.94 -7.79
C SER A 494 -26.44 -6.84 -6.80
N TYR A 495 -27.55 -7.47 -7.13
CA TYR A 495 -28.73 -7.54 -6.26
C TYR A 495 -29.21 -8.98 -6.14
N TRP A 496 -29.92 -9.28 -5.04
CA TRP A 496 -30.57 -10.58 -4.87
C TRP A 496 -31.72 -10.72 -5.84
N TYR A 497 -31.66 -11.76 -6.66
CA TYR A 497 -32.74 -12.15 -7.53
C TYR A 497 -33.29 -13.50 -7.07
N HIS A 498 -34.58 -13.53 -6.77
CA HIS A 498 -35.31 -14.75 -6.43
C HIS A 498 -35.97 -15.32 -7.68
N GLN A 499 -35.63 -16.55 -8.06
CA GLN A 499 -36.34 -17.28 -9.10
C GLN A 499 -36.56 -18.73 -8.68
N PRO A 500 -37.82 -19.16 -8.51
CA PRO A 500 -38.10 -20.57 -8.25
C PRO A 500 -37.73 -21.41 -9.48
N ILE A 501 -36.88 -22.42 -9.28
CA ILE A 501 -36.56 -23.37 -10.35
C ILE A 501 -37.63 -24.46 -10.34
N CYS A 502 -38.45 -24.47 -11.39
CA CYS A 502 -39.47 -25.49 -11.59
C CYS A 502 -38.93 -26.63 -12.46
N LEU A 503 -39.08 -27.86 -12.00
CA LEU A 503 -38.62 -29.05 -12.70
C LEU A 503 -39.61 -29.46 -13.80
N PRO A 504 -39.12 -29.89 -14.97
CA PRO A 504 -39.98 -30.36 -16.04
C PRO A 504 -40.67 -31.68 -15.65
N SER A 505 -41.97 -31.78 -15.94
CA SER A 505 -42.74 -33.02 -15.82
C SER A 505 -42.76 -33.72 -17.18
N PRO A 506 -42.49 -35.05 -17.28
CA PRO A 506 -42.02 -36.02 -16.27
C PRO A 506 -40.47 -36.11 -16.15
N PRO A 507 -39.87 -36.66 -15.06
CA PRO A 507 -40.45 -37.51 -14.01
C PRO A 507 -40.91 -36.78 -12.74
N PHE A 508 -40.76 -35.46 -12.64
CA PHE A 508 -41.14 -34.69 -11.47
C PHE A 508 -42.65 -34.35 -11.48
N PRO A 509 -43.33 -34.34 -10.32
CA PRO A 509 -44.73 -33.89 -10.25
C PRO A 509 -44.90 -32.48 -10.86
N PRO A 510 -45.99 -32.22 -11.61
CA PRO A 510 -46.28 -30.88 -12.11
C PRO A 510 -46.30 -29.83 -10.99
N GLY A 511 -45.59 -28.71 -11.19
CA GLY A 511 -45.49 -27.64 -10.20
C GLY A 511 -44.41 -27.85 -9.12
N THR A 512 -43.55 -28.87 -9.25
CA THR A 512 -42.39 -29.02 -8.36
C THR A 512 -41.41 -27.89 -8.63
N CYS A 513 -41.33 -26.92 -7.73
CA CYS A 513 -40.35 -25.84 -7.77
C CYS A 513 -39.60 -25.76 -6.44
N PHE A 514 -38.33 -25.36 -6.47
CA PHE A 514 -37.54 -25.07 -5.28
C PHE A 514 -37.05 -23.63 -5.31
N PRO A 515 -37.02 -22.94 -4.15
CA PRO A 515 -36.53 -21.57 -4.07
C PRO A 515 -35.04 -21.56 -4.42
N LYS A 516 -34.65 -20.56 -5.22
CA LYS A 516 -33.25 -20.28 -5.48
C LYS A 516 -33.06 -18.76 -5.51
N ASP A 517 -32.10 -18.32 -4.71
CA ASP A 517 -31.60 -16.95 -4.73
C ASP A 517 -30.26 -16.97 -5.46
N TRP A 518 -29.91 -15.89 -6.14
CA TRP A 518 -28.54 -15.66 -6.59
C TRP A 518 -28.30 -14.16 -6.77
N LEU A 519 -27.02 -13.78 -6.82
CA LEU A 519 -26.63 -12.41 -7.13
C LEU A 519 -26.66 -12.19 -8.64
N ALA A 520 -27.51 -11.27 -9.08
CA ALA A 520 -27.57 -10.80 -10.46
C ALA A 520 -26.80 -9.48 -10.59
N GLY A 521 -25.79 -9.45 -11.47
CA GLY A 521 -25.02 -8.25 -11.75
C GLY A 521 -25.88 -7.15 -12.40
N THR A 522 -25.62 -5.91 -12.02
CA THR A 522 -26.26 -4.71 -12.55
C THR A 522 -25.28 -3.53 -12.54
N ARG A 523 -25.80 -2.32 -12.78
CA ARG A 523 -25.03 -1.09 -12.84
C ARG A 523 -25.59 -0.04 -11.89
N TRP A 524 -24.69 0.71 -11.27
CA TRP A 524 -24.98 1.90 -10.50
C TRP A 524 -25.07 3.12 -11.44
N TRP A 525 -26.19 3.82 -11.43
CA TRP A 525 -26.37 5.08 -12.16
C TRP A 525 -25.74 6.25 -11.40
N THR A 526 -24.72 6.88 -12.00
CA THR A 526 -24.00 8.02 -11.43
C THR A 526 -24.53 9.38 -11.90
N GLY A 527 -25.24 9.45 -13.02
CA GLY A 527 -25.70 10.72 -13.60
C GLY A 527 -26.98 11.30 -12.97
N PRO A 528 -27.48 12.44 -13.50
CA PRO A 528 -28.74 13.04 -13.07
C PRO A 528 -29.95 12.15 -13.41
N LEU A 529 -31.08 12.37 -12.71
CA LEU A 529 -32.38 11.79 -13.07
C LEU A 529 -32.87 12.46 -14.38
N ILE A 530 -33.18 11.67 -15.42
CA ILE A 530 -33.61 12.20 -16.73
C ILE A 530 -34.92 12.99 -16.57
N PRO A 531 -35.03 14.26 -17.03
CA PRO A 531 -36.29 15.01 -16.97
C PRO A 531 -37.39 14.33 -17.81
N GLY A 532 -38.49 13.93 -17.17
CA GLY A 532 -39.62 13.24 -17.82
C GLY A 532 -39.43 11.73 -18.01
N GLY A 533 -38.23 11.21 -17.75
CA GLY A 533 -38.03 9.80 -17.44
C GLY A 533 -38.32 9.60 -15.96
N VAL A 534 -39.12 8.58 -15.61
CA VAL A 534 -38.88 7.97 -14.30
C VAL A 534 -37.42 7.55 -14.40
N ALA A 535 -36.56 8.04 -13.50
CA ALA A 535 -35.34 7.29 -13.26
C ALA A 535 -35.77 5.82 -13.15
N PRO A 536 -35.01 4.83 -13.59
CA PRO A 536 -35.17 3.58 -12.89
C PRO A 536 -34.93 3.98 -11.44
N THR A 537 -36.00 4.13 -10.64
CA THR A 537 -35.94 3.78 -9.25
C THR A 537 -35.16 2.49 -9.33
N GLN A 538 -33.97 2.49 -8.73
CA GLN A 538 -33.18 1.28 -8.60
C GLN A 538 -33.91 0.41 -7.57
N THR A 539 -35.17 0.11 -7.88
CA THR A 539 -36.05 -0.87 -7.30
C THR A 539 -35.63 -2.14 -7.99
N PHE A 540 -34.63 -2.77 -7.41
CA PHE A 540 -34.34 -4.15 -7.72
C PHE A 540 -35.55 -4.98 -7.28
N PRO A 541 -35.87 -6.07 -8.00
CA PRO A 541 -36.77 -7.09 -7.48
C PRO A 541 -36.34 -7.39 -6.04
N VAL A 542 -37.20 -7.07 -5.08
CA VAL A 542 -36.96 -7.43 -3.70
C VAL A 542 -37.22 -8.92 -3.63
N ASP A 543 -36.27 -9.68 -3.09
CA ASP A 543 -36.53 -11.05 -2.67
C ASP A 543 -37.80 -11.02 -1.80
N PRO A 544 -38.92 -11.62 -2.23
CA PRO A 544 -40.17 -11.54 -1.49
C PRO A 544 -40.08 -12.18 -0.10
N GLU A 545 -39.05 -12.99 0.16
CA GLU A 545 -38.76 -13.57 1.47
C GLU A 545 -38.02 -12.60 2.42
N ALA A 546 -37.55 -11.45 1.91
CA ALA A 546 -36.88 -10.40 2.69
C ALA A 546 -37.50 -9.00 2.44
N ALA A 547 -37.70 -8.22 3.50
CA ALA A 547 -38.10 -6.82 3.32
C ALA A 547 -36.95 -6.03 2.65
N PRO A 548 -37.24 -5.06 1.75
CA PRO A 548 -36.18 -4.22 1.18
C PRO A 548 -35.59 -3.35 2.29
N THR A 549 -34.32 -3.56 2.62
CA THR A 549 -33.61 -2.83 3.69
C THR A 549 -32.86 -1.61 3.19
N TRP A 550 -32.79 -1.36 1.87
CA TRP A 550 -31.92 -0.31 1.33
C TRP A 550 -32.45 0.35 0.04
N THR A 551 -31.94 1.55 -0.23
CA THR A 551 -32.22 2.35 -1.43
C THR A 551 -30.91 2.82 -2.06
N ALA A 552 -30.70 2.54 -3.35
CA ALA A 552 -29.52 3.04 -4.04
C ALA A 552 -29.51 4.57 -4.13
N GLN A 553 -28.33 5.18 -4.06
CA GLN A 553 -28.14 6.63 -4.13
C GLN A 553 -27.27 7.02 -5.33
N GLN A 554 -27.53 8.20 -5.91
CA GLN A 554 -26.66 8.79 -6.93
C GLN A 554 -25.49 9.53 -6.28
N VAL A 555 -24.46 9.87 -7.06
CA VAL A 555 -23.41 10.78 -6.55
C VAL A 555 -23.98 12.17 -6.28
N PHE A 556 -23.33 12.93 -5.39
CA PHE A 556 -23.78 14.27 -5.08
C PHE A 556 -23.86 15.15 -6.34
N PRO A 557 -24.89 16.01 -6.48
CA PRO A 557 -25.08 16.88 -7.63
C PRO A 557 -24.05 18.04 -7.69
N VAL A 558 -23.01 18.00 -6.86
CA VAL A 558 -21.92 18.97 -6.88
C VAL A 558 -21.12 18.74 -8.17
N ASN A 559 -20.87 19.82 -8.91
CA ASN A 559 -20.21 19.76 -10.21
C ASN A 559 -20.94 18.85 -11.22
N CYS A 560 -22.27 18.93 -11.26
CA CYS A 560 -23.10 18.19 -12.22
C CYS A 560 -22.88 16.68 -12.16
N HIS A 561 -22.69 16.13 -10.95
CA HIS A 561 -22.39 14.71 -10.73
C HIS A 561 -21.05 14.25 -11.33
N SER A 562 -20.12 15.18 -11.61
CA SER A 562 -18.79 14.91 -12.18
C SER A 562 -17.67 15.30 -11.21
N GLY A 563 -16.51 14.68 -11.33
CA GLY A 563 -15.33 14.99 -10.53
C GLY A 563 -14.49 13.79 -10.12
N LYS A 564 -13.62 14.02 -9.13
CA LYS A 564 -12.84 12.98 -8.46
C LYS A 564 -13.68 12.35 -7.37
N TYR A 565 -13.71 11.02 -7.32
CA TYR A 565 -14.37 10.26 -6.27
C TYR A 565 -13.46 9.11 -5.83
N THR A 566 -13.64 8.68 -4.59
CA THR A 566 -13.10 7.42 -4.09
C THR A 566 -14.27 6.48 -3.85
N LEU A 567 -14.19 5.27 -4.39
CA LEU A 567 -15.07 4.16 -4.06
C LEU A 567 -14.51 3.42 -2.85
N GLN A 568 -15.39 3.00 -1.96
CA GLN A 568 -15.08 2.10 -0.86
C GLN A 568 -15.94 0.85 -0.98
N LEU A 569 -15.28 -0.30 -0.92
CA LEU A 569 -15.92 -1.57 -0.57
C LEU A 569 -15.73 -1.79 0.92
N ASP A 570 -16.82 -1.98 1.66
CA ASP A 570 -16.81 -2.36 3.08
C ASP A 570 -17.51 -3.71 3.22
N VAL A 571 -16.82 -4.67 3.81
CA VAL A 571 -17.35 -6.01 4.11
C VAL A 571 -17.46 -6.16 5.61
N GLU A 572 -18.66 -6.45 6.11
CA GLU A 572 -18.93 -6.74 7.52
C GLU A 572 -19.01 -8.25 7.72
N ASP A 573 -18.29 -8.78 8.71
CA ASP A 573 -18.46 -10.17 9.13
C ASP A 573 -19.58 -10.35 10.16
N THR A 574 -19.90 -11.60 10.46
CA THR A 574 -20.92 -12.01 11.44
C THR A 574 -20.61 -11.61 12.88
N LEU A 575 -19.37 -11.20 13.19
CA LEU A 575 -18.97 -10.65 14.49
C LEU A 575 -19.00 -9.11 14.52
N GLY A 576 -19.29 -8.46 13.39
CA GLY A 576 -19.32 -7.00 13.26
C GLY A 576 -17.96 -6.36 12.97
N ASN A 577 -16.95 -7.13 12.57
CA ASN A 577 -15.69 -6.56 12.08
C ASN A 577 -15.84 -6.11 10.64
N HIS A 578 -15.10 -5.06 10.27
CA HIS A 578 -15.14 -4.44 8.94
C HIS A 578 -13.80 -4.55 8.22
N TYR A 579 -13.86 -4.78 6.92
CA TYR A 579 -12.70 -4.91 6.02
C TYR A 579 -12.94 -4.05 4.79
N TYR A 580 -11.92 -3.28 4.40
CA TYR A 580 -12.08 -2.21 3.42
C TYR A 580 -11.14 -2.36 2.23
N ASP A 581 -11.62 -1.93 1.06
CA ASP A 581 -10.79 -1.55 -0.08
C ASP A 581 -11.21 -0.20 -0.64
N LEU A 582 -10.24 0.55 -1.20
CA LEU A 582 -10.45 1.87 -1.77
C LEU A 582 -9.96 1.94 -3.20
N GLN A 583 -10.75 2.52 -4.10
CA GLN A 583 -10.33 2.80 -5.48
C GLN A 583 -10.69 4.21 -5.92
N GLN A 584 -9.72 4.90 -6.54
CA GLN A 584 -9.90 6.26 -7.02
C GLN A 584 -10.45 6.26 -8.45
N ILE A 585 -11.57 6.95 -8.65
CA ILE A 585 -12.27 7.02 -9.93
C ILE A 585 -12.56 8.47 -10.34
N TRP A 586 -12.61 8.69 -11.64
CA TRP A 586 -13.11 9.93 -12.22
C TRP A 586 -14.51 9.69 -12.77
N ILE A 587 -15.46 10.51 -12.35
CA ILE A 587 -16.82 10.47 -12.88
C ILE A 587 -17.02 11.67 -13.78
N ASP A 588 -17.56 11.42 -14.96
CA ASP A 588 -18.01 12.42 -15.91
C ASP A 588 -19.46 12.14 -16.29
N ASN A 589 -20.34 13.07 -15.94
CA ASN A 589 -21.75 13.09 -16.33
C ASN A 589 -22.11 14.43 -16.99
N LYS A 590 -21.11 15.17 -17.51
CA LYS A 590 -21.36 16.43 -18.21
C LYS A 590 -21.92 16.17 -19.60
N GLU A 591 -22.68 17.13 -20.10
CA GLU A 591 -23.26 17.03 -21.45
C GLU A 591 -22.21 17.36 -22.51
N ILE A 592 -22.23 16.58 -23.59
CA ILE A 592 -21.45 16.86 -24.78
C ILE A 592 -22.27 17.64 -25.80
N HIS A 593 -21.67 18.66 -26.41
CA HIS A 593 -22.34 19.58 -27.32
C HIS A 593 -21.84 19.45 -28.75
N GLY A 594 -22.78 19.20 -29.67
CA GLY A 594 -22.53 19.12 -31.10
C GLY A 594 -23.66 19.76 -31.89
N LYS A 595 -23.36 20.80 -32.66
CA LYS A 595 -24.36 21.53 -33.45
C LYS A 595 -23.73 22.16 -34.68
N ILE A 596 -24.38 22.03 -35.83
CA ILE A 596 -24.05 22.80 -37.03
C ILE A 596 -25.08 23.93 -37.11
N THR A 597 -24.63 25.17 -37.28
CA THR A 597 -25.52 26.33 -37.30
C THR A 597 -25.76 26.86 -38.70
N GLN A 598 -24.69 27.10 -39.47
CA GLN A 598 -24.81 27.66 -40.82
C GLN A 598 -23.52 27.45 -41.64
N LEU A 599 -23.63 27.70 -42.95
CA LEU A 599 -22.49 28.02 -43.80
C LEU A 599 -22.24 29.54 -43.76
N ALA A 600 -20.99 29.94 -43.54
CA ALA A 600 -20.63 31.35 -43.43
C ALA A 600 -21.03 32.12 -44.70
N GLY A 601 -21.67 33.28 -44.53
CA GLY A 601 -22.15 34.12 -45.63
C GLY A 601 -23.47 33.70 -46.26
N VAL A 602 -24.06 32.57 -45.84
CA VAL A 602 -25.37 32.11 -46.33
C VAL A 602 -26.47 32.49 -45.33
N PRO A 603 -27.47 33.29 -45.72
CA PRO A 603 -28.57 33.64 -44.82
C PRO A 603 -29.41 32.41 -44.42
N PRO A 604 -30.03 32.41 -43.23
CA PRO A 604 -30.95 31.34 -42.82
C PRO A 604 -32.04 31.09 -43.87
N CYS A 605 -32.39 29.82 -44.06
CA CYS A 605 -33.41 29.35 -45.03
C CYS A 605 -33.12 29.65 -46.52
N SER A 606 -31.91 30.10 -46.87
CA SER A 606 -31.51 30.30 -48.27
C SER A 606 -30.86 29.05 -48.86
N SER A 607 -30.99 28.85 -50.17
CA SER A 607 -30.19 27.87 -50.91
C SER A 607 -28.73 28.32 -50.99
N VAL A 608 -27.81 27.37 -50.87
CA VAL A 608 -26.38 27.58 -51.04
C VAL A 608 -26.07 27.53 -52.53
N VAL A 609 -25.56 28.62 -53.12
CA VAL A 609 -25.14 28.63 -54.53
C VAL A 609 -23.63 28.46 -54.64
N LEU A 610 -23.11 27.70 -55.60
CA LEU A 610 -21.66 27.45 -55.71
C LEU A 610 -20.88 28.69 -56.17
N SER A 611 -21.51 29.56 -56.99
CA SER A 611 -20.88 30.79 -57.48
C SER A 611 -20.45 31.76 -56.38
N GLN A 612 -21.07 31.70 -55.19
CA GLN A 612 -20.69 32.55 -54.06
C GLN A 612 -19.31 32.21 -53.47
N PHE A 613 -18.82 30.98 -53.71
CA PHE A 613 -17.52 30.50 -53.19
C PHE A 613 -16.48 30.30 -54.30
N ALA A 614 -16.92 30.15 -55.55
CA ALA A 614 -16.04 29.95 -56.68
C ALA A 614 -15.34 31.27 -57.07
N PRO A 615 -14.01 31.27 -57.29
CA PRO A 615 -13.33 32.40 -57.91
C PRO A 615 -13.91 32.72 -59.29
N GLN A 616 -13.66 33.93 -59.80
CA GLN A 616 -14.12 34.32 -61.13
C GLN A 616 -13.69 33.29 -62.19
N GLY A 617 -14.67 32.77 -62.95
CA GLY A 617 -14.44 31.70 -63.94
C GLY A 617 -14.52 30.27 -63.40
N ALA A 618 -14.73 30.09 -62.08
CA ALA A 618 -14.84 28.81 -61.40
C ALA A 618 -13.75 27.80 -61.80
N PRO A 619 -12.47 28.16 -61.62
CA PRO A 619 -11.36 27.29 -62.03
C PRO A 619 -11.24 26.11 -61.07
N CYS A 620 -11.04 24.90 -61.62
CA CYS A 620 -10.96 23.67 -60.83
C CYS A 620 -9.60 23.45 -60.14
N ASP A 621 -8.59 24.25 -60.45
CA ASP A 621 -7.26 24.20 -59.83
C ASP A 621 -7.15 25.02 -58.53
N GLN A 622 -8.12 25.91 -58.26
CA GLN A 622 -8.17 26.73 -57.04
C GLN A 622 -9.32 26.30 -56.10
N PRO A 623 -9.11 26.26 -54.76
CA PRO A 623 -10.14 25.88 -53.81
C PRO A 623 -11.31 26.87 -53.79
N TRP A 624 -12.52 26.36 -53.54
CA TRP A 624 -13.74 27.17 -53.37
C TRP A 624 -14.17 27.09 -51.89
N PRO A 625 -13.53 27.86 -50.98
CA PRO A 625 -13.67 27.65 -49.55
C PRO A 625 -15.03 28.11 -49.03
N ALA A 626 -15.69 27.26 -48.27
CA ALA A 626 -16.91 27.56 -47.54
C ALA A 626 -16.78 27.11 -46.09
N ASP A 627 -16.79 28.05 -45.16
CA ASP A 627 -16.68 27.76 -43.73
C ASP A 627 -18.01 27.23 -43.19
N LEU A 628 -18.00 26.00 -42.69
CA LEU A 628 -19.09 25.42 -41.92
C LEU A 628 -18.93 25.85 -40.46
N LEU A 629 -19.92 26.58 -39.96
CA LEU A 629 -19.93 27.11 -38.62
C LEU A 629 -20.77 26.22 -37.70
N GLY A 630 -20.30 26.03 -36.47
CA GLY A 630 -20.98 25.24 -35.47
C GLY A 630 -20.23 25.16 -34.15
N ILE A 631 -20.55 24.12 -33.39
CA ILE A 631 -20.03 23.83 -32.06
C ILE A 631 -19.70 22.35 -31.98
N ALA A 632 -18.50 22.05 -31.50
CA ALA A 632 -18.05 20.72 -31.12
C ALA A 632 -17.30 20.88 -29.80
N TYR A 633 -17.99 20.61 -28.70
CA TYR A 633 -17.54 21.04 -27.38
C TYR A 633 -17.89 20.01 -26.32
N ASP A 634 -16.97 19.85 -25.37
CA ASP A 634 -17.12 19.03 -24.19
C ASP A 634 -16.47 19.77 -23.02
N GLU A 635 -17.09 19.79 -21.85
CA GLU A 635 -16.54 20.49 -20.69
C GLU A 635 -15.40 19.70 -20.06
N TYR A 636 -14.48 20.37 -19.37
CA TYR A 636 -13.56 19.66 -18.48
C TYR A 636 -14.33 19.03 -17.32
N ILE A 637 -14.00 17.81 -16.91
CA ILE A 637 -14.60 17.18 -15.72
C ILE A 637 -14.41 18.09 -14.50
N ILE A 638 -13.17 18.56 -14.28
CA ILE A 638 -12.83 19.60 -13.33
C ILE A 638 -12.38 20.83 -14.10
N GLU A 639 -13.11 21.92 -13.89
CA GLU A 639 -12.80 23.15 -14.61
C GLU A 639 -11.36 23.63 -14.37
N GLY A 640 -10.66 23.94 -15.47
CA GLY A 640 -9.28 24.43 -15.46
C GLY A 640 -8.21 23.34 -15.33
N ASP A 641 -8.61 22.09 -15.12
CA ASP A 641 -7.73 20.94 -15.18
C ASP A 641 -7.71 20.38 -16.62
N VAL A 642 -6.64 20.74 -17.34
CA VAL A 642 -6.41 20.35 -18.74
C VAL A 642 -5.71 18.99 -18.89
N SER A 643 -5.53 18.26 -17.78
CA SER A 643 -4.90 16.94 -17.81
C SER A 643 -5.93 15.85 -18.07
N VAL A 644 -5.52 14.76 -18.71
CA VAL A 644 -6.36 13.55 -18.82
C VAL A 644 -6.45 12.89 -17.44
N PRO A 645 -7.64 12.48 -16.96
CA PRO A 645 -8.90 12.38 -17.69
C PRO A 645 -9.84 13.58 -17.56
N SER A 646 -9.43 14.68 -16.91
CA SER A 646 -10.28 15.88 -16.84
C SER A 646 -10.52 16.52 -18.20
N ASP A 647 -9.50 16.60 -19.05
CA ASP A 647 -9.66 16.85 -20.49
C ASP A 647 -9.82 15.52 -21.22
N ASN A 648 -11.06 15.08 -21.35
CA ASN A 648 -11.45 13.83 -21.99
C ASN A 648 -12.04 14.03 -23.39
N PHE A 649 -12.01 15.24 -23.97
CA PHE A 649 -12.56 15.50 -25.30
C PHE A 649 -11.90 14.60 -26.35
N GLY A 650 -12.70 13.73 -26.97
CA GLY A 650 -12.20 12.73 -27.89
C GLY A 650 -12.08 13.28 -29.32
N GLY A 651 -13.00 14.15 -29.70
CA GLY A 651 -12.95 14.86 -30.97
C GLY A 651 -14.32 14.99 -31.64
N TYR A 652 -14.28 15.44 -32.89
CA TYR A 652 -15.44 15.50 -33.75
C TYR A 652 -15.10 15.10 -35.19
N GLN A 653 -16.12 14.66 -35.92
CA GLN A 653 -16.02 14.27 -37.32
C GLN A 653 -17.24 14.74 -38.10
N LEU A 654 -17.02 15.08 -39.36
CA LEU A 654 -18.04 15.61 -40.25
C LEU A 654 -18.13 14.78 -41.53
N TRP A 655 -19.35 14.63 -42.01
CA TRP A 655 -19.66 13.99 -43.29
C TRP A 655 -20.65 14.83 -44.09
N ILE A 656 -20.61 14.67 -45.40
CA ILE A 656 -21.59 15.21 -46.33
C ILE A 656 -22.14 14.10 -47.22
N LYS A 657 -23.45 14.14 -47.48
CA LYS A 657 -24.10 13.27 -48.45
C LYS A 657 -25.21 14.00 -49.19
N LYS A 658 -25.53 13.56 -50.42
CA LYS A 658 -26.79 13.92 -51.06
C LYS A 658 -27.96 13.29 -50.31
N ASP A 659 -29.10 13.96 -50.32
CA ASP A 659 -30.33 13.41 -49.74
C ASP A 659 -30.69 12.06 -50.41
N GLY A 660 -31.09 11.10 -49.59
CA GLY A 660 -31.31 9.71 -50.01
C GLY A 660 -30.05 8.83 -50.16
N ALA A 661 -28.83 9.36 -50.03
CA ALA A 661 -27.61 8.53 -50.03
C ALA A 661 -27.38 7.82 -48.67
N PRO A 662 -26.63 6.68 -48.65
CA PRO A 662 -26.36 5.93 -47.42
C PRO A 662 -25.59 6.74 -46.35
N ASP A 663 -25.88 6.47 -45.08
CA ASP A 663 -25.09 6.99 -43.95
C ASP A 663 -23.73 6.29 -43.81
N PRO A 664 -22.70 6.97 -43.26
CA PRO A 664 -22.69 8.36 -42.79
C PRO A 664 -22.51 9.42 -43.90
N GLY A 665 -22.29 9.00 -45.14
CA GLY A 665 -21.86 9.87 -46.23
C GLY A 665 -20.34 9.88 -46.42
N VAL A 666 -19.83 10.92 -47.10
CA VAL A 666 -18.41 11.07 -47.40
C VAL A 666 -17.75 12.00 -46.38
N PRO A 667 -16.60 11.62 -45.76
CA PRO A 667 -15.99 12.41 -44.69
C PRO A 667 -15.40 13.74 -45.21
N LEU A 668 -15.52 14.78 -44.39
CA LEU A 668 -14.93 16.10 -44.65
C LEU A 668 -13.58 16.24 -43.93
N PRO A 669 -12.51 16.69 -44.60
CA PRO A 669 -11.22 16.96 -43.95
C PRO A 669 -11.33 18.09 -42.93
N VAL A 670 -10.82 17.92 -41.71
CA VAL A 670 -10.88 18.89 -40.61
C VAL A 670 -9.46 19.37 -40.26
N PRO A 671 -9.14 20.68 -40.23
CA PRO A 671 -10.05 21.82 -40.43
C PRO A 671 -10.30 22.19 -41.90
N GLY A 672 -9.68 21.52 -42.87
CA GLY A 672 -9.82 21.80 -44.30
C GLY A 672 -9.18 23.11 -44.77
N PRO A 673 -9.34 23.51 -46.05
CA PRO A 673 -9.87 22.70 -47.15
C PRO A 673 -8.81 21.68 -47.61
N GLY A 674 -9.09 20.38 -47.49
CA GLY A 674 -8.20 19.35 -48.03
C GLY A 674 -8.12 19.43 -49.55
N ALA A 675 -6.92 19.37 -50.14
CA ALA A 675 -6.76 19.33 -51.59
C ALA A 675 -7.21 17.96 -52.15
N PRO A 676 -7.74 17.88 -53.39
CA PRO A 676 -7.99 16.60 -54.06
C PRO A 676 -6.74 15.71 -53.99
N PRO A 677 -6.81 14.45 -53.52
CA PRO A 677 -8.00 13.59 -53.39
C PRO A 677 -8.79 13.67 -52.05
N TRP A 678 -8.86 14.84 -51.39
CA TRP A 678 -9.58 15.10 -50.11
C TRP A 678 -9.16 14.12 -49.01
N GLY A 679 -7.86 14.15 -48.69
CA GLY A 679 -7.25 13.27 -47.70
C GLY A 679 -7.45 13.71 -46.24
N PRO A 680 -6.96 12.89 -45.28
CA PRO A 680 -7.00 13.19 -43.85
C PRO A 680 -6.24 14.49 -43.48
N PRO A 681 -6.43 15.03 -42.27
CA PRO A 681 -7.20 14.48 -41.15
C PRO A 681 -8.71 14.63 -41.30
N PHE A 682 -9.47 13.63 -40.86
CA PHE A 682 -10.95 13.65 -40.85
C PHE A 682 -11.52 13.83 -39.44
N VAL A 683 -10.67 13.90 -38.42
CA VAL A 683 -11.06 14.05 -37.02
C VAL A 683 -10.45 15.34 -36.49
N GLY A 684 -11.31 16.23 -36.01
CA GLY A 684 -10.89 17.40 -35.25
C GLY A 684 -10.70 17.03 -33.78
N THR A 685 -9.54 17.33 -33.22
CA THR A 685 -9.20 17.02 -31.82
C THR A 685 -9.28 18.22 -30.89
N ASN A 686 -9.64 19.39 -31.42
CA ASN A 686 -9.79 20.62 -30.65
C ASN A 686 -11.27 20.98 -30.51
N ARG A 687 -11.65 21.52 -29.36
CA ARG A 687 -12.98 22.09 -29.14
C ARG A 687 -13.22 23.26 -30.11
N VAL A 688 -14.44 23.39 -30.61
CA VAL A 688 -14.86 24.44 -31.53
C VAL A 688 -16.10 25.11 -30.97
N GLY A 689 -16.06 26.45 -30.88
CA GLY A 689 -17.16 27.23 -30.33
C GLY A 689 -17.32 27.05 -28.82
N ASP A 690 -18.40 27.60 -28.29
CA ASP A 690 -18.84 27.53 -26.90
C ASP A 690 -20.39 27.51 -26.91
N PRO A 691 -21.04 26.50 -26.34
CA PRO A 691 -22.49 26.40 -26.35
C PRO A 691 -23.21 27.54 -25.60
N GLY A 692 -22.52 28.34 -24.77
CA GLY A 692 -23.12 29.47 -24.03
C GLY A 692 -24.11 29.05 -22.94
N THR A 693 -24.58 27.79 -22.95
CA THR A 693 -25.18 27.10 -21.81
C THR A 693 -24.14 26.71 -20.76
N ILE A 694 -22.87 27.04 -20.98
CA ILE A 694 -21.89 27.15 -19.92
C ILE A 694 -22.43 28.21 -18.98
N LEU A 695 -22.64 27.80 -17.75
CA LEU A 695 -23.39 28.49 -16.73
C LEU A 695 -23.03 30.00 -16.50
N VAL A 696 -22.09 30.71 -17.15
CA VAL A 696 -21.44 32.02 -16.83
C VAL A 696 -22.35 33.25 -16.46
N PRO A 697 -21.96 34.15 -15.49
CA PRO A 697 -22.76 35.28 -15.02
C PRO A 697 -22.15 36.65 -15.45
N LEU A 698 -22.93 37.71 -15.33
CA LEU A 698 -22.50 39.08 -15.64
C LEU A 698 -21.83 39.82 -14.46
N ASP A 699 -21.20 39.11 -13.53
CA ASP A 699 -20.51 39.68 -12.37
C ASP A 699 -19.18 38.96 -12.12
N PRO A 700 -18.02 39.66 -12.06
CA PRO A 700 -16.73 39.05 -11.73
C PRO A 700 -16.65 38.47 -10.30
N SER A 701 -17.71 38.58 -9.50
CA SER A 701 -17.89 37.92 -8.20
C SER A 701 -18.87 36.74 -8.19
N VAL A 702 -19.44 36.34 -9.34
CA VAL A 702 -20.42 35.25 -9.44
C VAL A 702 -19.86 34.11 -10.31
N ARG A 703 -20.07 32.85 -9.89
CA ARG A 703 -19.54 31.62 -10.51
C ARG A 703 -20.66 30.71 -11.01
N PRO A 704 -20.64 30.35 -12.29
CA PRO A 704 -21.55 29.36 -12.81
C PRO A 704 -20.80 28.66 -13.96
N LYS A 705 -20.08 27.67 -13.48
CA LYS A 705 -19.82 26.42 -14.17
C LYS A 705 -20.57 25.40 -13.31
N CYS A 706 -20.45 24.11 -13.53
CA CYS A 706 -20.83 23.12 -12.53
C CYS A 706 -20.01 23.37 -11.21
N SER A 707 -20.31 24.42 -10.42
CA SER A 707 -19.52 24.87 -9.28
C SER A 707 -20.34 24.76 -8.00
N THR A 708 -20.01 23.73 -7.21
CA THR A 708 -20.02 23.61 -5.74
C THR A 708 -21.11 24.22 -4.84
N ALA A 709 -22.17 24.87 -5.31
CA ALA A 709 -23.23 25.36 -4.44
C ALA A 709 -24.61 25.41 -5.12
N ALA A 710 -25.63 25.07 -4.33
CA ALA A 710 -27.06 24.99 -4.67
C ALA A 710 -27.63 26.29 -5.31
N PRO A 711 -28.82 26.24 -5.94
CA PRO A 711 -29.11 26.97 -7.17
C PRO A 711 -29.51 28.43 -6.94
N PRO A 712 -29.25 29.30 -7.94
CA PRO A 712 -30.34 30.08 -8.49
C PRO A 712 -30.37 30.12 -10.03
N VAL A 713 -31.58 30.41 -10.52
CA VAL A 713 -32.06 30.49 -11.90
C VAL A 713 -31.01 30.94 -12.93
N ALA A 714 -30.78 30.07 -13.93
CA ALA A 714 -29.90 30.32 -15.06
C ALA A 714 -30.51 31.33 -16.05
N ILE A 715 -29.69 32.27 -16.54
CA ILE A 715 -29.93 33.03 -17.77
C ILE A 715 -28.86 32.55 -18.76
N PRO A 716 -29.21 32.04 -19.96
CA PRO A 716 -28.23 31.52 -20.92
C PRO A 716 -27.19 32.58 -21.32
N GLY A 717 -25.90 32.22 -21.30
CA GLY A 717 -24.85 32.97 -21.99
C GLY A 717 -25.04 32.90 -23.51
N ALA A 718 -24.43 33.84 -24.23
CA ALA A 718 -24.54 33.86 -25.69
C ALA A 718 -23.71 32.72 -26.30
N GLU A 719 -24.37 31.83 -27.05
CA GLU A 719 -23.76 30.77 -27.86
C GLU A 719 -22.68 31.36 -28.79
N LEU A 720 -21.42 30.90 -28.68
CA LEU A 720 -20.32 31.29 -29.56
C LEU A 720 -20.08 30.19 -30.59
N VAL A 721 -20.50 30.45 -31.82
CA VAL A 721 -20.26 29.56 -32.94
C VAL A 721 -18.88 29.83 -33.52
N ASN A 722 -18.14 28.79 -33.87
CA ASN A 722 -16.86 28.92 -34.58
C ASN A 722 -16.77 27.93 -35.76
N ARG A 723 -15.69 28.00 -36.52
CA ARG A 723 -15.48 27.18 -37.73
C ARG A 723 -15.19 25.74 -37.35
N LEU A 724 -16.09 24.83 -37.73
CA LEU A 724 -15.90 23.40 -37.61
C LEU A 724 -14.96 22.86 -38.70
N VAL A 725 -15.17 23.32 -39.94
CA VAL A 725 -14.39 22.91 -41.12
C VAL A 725 -14.54 23.93 -42.25
N THR A 726 -13.54 24.07 -43.11
CA THR A 726 -13.65 24.71 -44.42
C THR A 726 -13.86 23.65 -45.50
N ILE A 727 -15.04 23.65 -46.12
CA ILE A 727 -15.41 22.75 -47.22
C ILE A 727 -14.87 23.35 -48.52
N ASP A 728 -14.21 22.54 -49.34
CA ASP A 728 -13.90 22.92 -50.72
C ASP A 728 -15.09 22.58 -51.63
N MET A 729 -15.83 23.60 -52.03
CA MET A 729 -17.06 23.47 -52.81
C MET A 729 -16.85 22.91 -54.22
N ARG A 730 -15.60 22.87 -54.74
CA ARG A 730 -15.26 22.09 -55.94
C ARG A 730 -15.68 20.63 -55.82
N ARG A 731 -15.66 20.09 -54.60
CA ARG A 731 -16.04 18.70 -54.32
C ARG A 731 -17.48 18.39 -54.71
N LEU A 732 -18.34 19.41 -54.84
CA LEU A 732 -19.76 19.25 -55.19
C LEU A 732 -20.04 19.55 -56.68
N ASP A 733 -19.07 20.01 -57.45
CA ASP A 733 -19.21 20.28 -58.88
C ASP A 733 -18.73 19.07 -59.70
N ALA A 734 -19.59 18.55 -60.58
CA ALA A 734 -19.28 17.36 -61.38
C ALA A 734 -18.13 17.57 -62.39
N VAL A 735 -17.80 18.82 -62.73
CA VAL A 735 -16.65 19.13 -63.60
C VAL A 735 -15.35 19.06 -62.81
N CYS A 736 -15.31 19.65 -61.61
CA CYS A 736 -14.12 19.65 -60.78
C CYS A 736 -13.89 18.36 -59.99
N ASN A 737 -14.93 17.57 -59.71
CA ASN A 737 -14.86 16.29 -59.00
C ASN A 737 -15.64 15.16 -59.71
N PRO A 738 -15.12 14.64 -60.84
CA PRO A 738 -15.73 13.49 -61.50
C PRO A 738 -15.57 12.17 -60.70
N ALA A 739 -14.72 12.14 -59.67
CA ALA A 739 -14.39 10.94 -58.91
C ALA A 739 -15.47 10.53 -57.89
N GLU A 740 -16.31 11.48 -57.44
CA GLU A 740 -17.40 11.22 -56.47
C GLU A 740 -18.78 11.54 -57.09
N PRO A 741 -19.24 10.80 -58.11
CA PRO A 741 -20.50 11.09 -58.83
C PRO A 741 -21.75 10.97 -57.94
N GLY A 742 -21.66 10.21 -56.84
CA GLY A 742 -22.71 10.15 -55.81
C GLY A 742 -22.83 11.42 -54.97
N LEU A 743 -21.82 12.30 -55.00
CA LEU A 743 -21.78 13.55 -54.23
C LEU A 743 -21.92 14.79 -55.12
N THR A 744 -21.51 14.76 -56.39
CA THR A 744 -21.45 15.94 -57.27
C THR A 744 -22.74 16.25 -58.05
N MET A 745 -22.96 17.53 -58.39
CA MET A 745 -24.07 18.02 -59.20
C MET A 745 -23.59 18.53 -60.56
N LYS A 746 -24.43 18.39 -61.59
CA LYS A 746 -24.21 19.08 -62.86
C LYS A 746 -24.43 20.58 -62.69
N ARG A 747 -23.75 21.38 -63.52
CA ARG A 747 -23.98 22.83 -63.60
C ARG A 747 -25.42 23.10 -64.08
N GLY A 748 -26.14 23.93 -63.34
CA GLY A 748 -27.57 24.20 -63.44
C GLY A 748 -28.49 23.34 -62.55
N GLU A 749 -27.95 22.41 -61.75
CA GLU A 749 -28.72 21.50 -60.88
C GLU A 749 -28.73 21.97 -59.42
N CYS A 750 -29.83 21.68 -58.70
CA CYS A 750 -29.94 21.85 -57.25
C CYS A 750 -30.32 20.51 -56.60
N CYS A 751 -29.64 20.15 -55.52
CA CYS A 751 -29.91 18.95 -54.74
C CYS A 751 -29.97 19.24 -53.24
N GLY A 752 -30.75 18.44 -52.51
CA GLY A 752 -30.67 18.38 -51.06
C GLY A 752 -29.41 17.64 -50.62
N TYR A 753 -28.77 18.15 -49.57
CA TYR A 753 -27.64 17.54 -48.89
C TYR A 753 -27.90 17.47 -47.39
N VAL A 754 -27.25 16.51 -46.73
CA VAL A 754 -27.21 16.42 -45.28
C VAL A 754 -25.76 16.46 -44.83
N LEU A 755 -25.42 17.46 -44.02
CA LEU A 755 -24.17 17.53 -43.28
C LEU A 755 -24.38 16.89 -41.91
N ARG A 756 -23.58 15.89 -41.57
CA ARG A 756 -23.64 15.18 -40.29
C ARG A 756 -22.41 15.52 -39.46
N LEU A 757 -22.61 15.93 -38.22
CA LEU A 757 -21.59 16.12 -37.20
C LEU A 757 -21.73 15.04 -36.14
N LEU A 758 -20.64 14.37 -35.78
CA LEU A 758 -20.51 13.54 -34.59
C LEU A 758 -19.48 14.19 -33.68
N VAL A 759 -19.82 14.39 -32.41
CA VAL A 759 -18.90 14.86 -31.36
C VAL A 759 -18.87 13.81 -30.26
N TRP A 760 -17.69 13.50 -29.71
CA TRP A 760 -17.54 12.48 -28.67
C TRP A 760 -16.43 12.82 -27.66
N ASP A 761 -16.53 12.20 -26.49
CA ASP A 761 -15.51 12.20 -25.44
C ASP A 761 -14.82 10.83 -25.32
N THR A 762 -13.95 10.69 -24.32
CA THR A 762 -13.22 9.45 -24.03
C THR A 762 -13.64 8.79 -22.70
N SER A 763 -14.70 9.28 -22.05
CA SER A 763 -15.29 8.63 -20.88
C SER A 763 -15.89 7.28 -21.26
N VAL A 764 -15.77 6.31 -20.36
CA VAL A 764 -16.39 4.98 -20.52
C VAL A 764 -17.85 5.08 -20.10
N VAL A 765 -18.74 4.92 -21.08
CA VAL A 765 -20.20 5.09 -20.92
C VAL A 765 -20.90 3.89 -21.59
N PRO A 766 -21.13 2.79 -20.86
CA PRO A 766 -21.62 1.53 -21.45
C PRO A 766 -22.98 1.65 -22.13
N ALA A 767 -23.85 2.51 -21.62
CA ALA A 767 -25.16 2.79 -22.20
C ALA A 767 -25.12 3.75 -23.41
N GLY A 768 -23.96 4.36 -23.68
CA GLY A 768 -23.78 5.35 -24.74
C GLY A 768 -23.41 4.74 -26.10
N PRO A 769 -23.71 5.43 -27.22
CA PRO A 769 -23.26 5.01 -28.54
C PRO A 769 -21.74 4.82 -28.62
N GLY A 770 -21.30 3.61 -28.93
CA GLY A 770 -19.86 3.27 -28.99
C GLY A 770 -19.16 3.26 -27.62
N GLY A 771 -19.91 3.21 -26.52
CA GLY A 771 -19.35 3.11 -25.17
C GLY A 771 -18.79 4.41 -24.59
N ARG A 772 -19.28 5.57 -25.05
CA ARG A 772 -18.80 6.93 -24.71
C ARG A 772 -19.93 7.96 -24.76
N HIS A 773 -19.69 9.18 -24.26
CA HIS A 773 -20.60 10.28 -24.57
C HIS A 773 -20.44 10.66 -26.02
N ALA A 774 -21.55 10.74 -26.73
CA ALA A 774 -21.57 11.14 -28.13
C ALA A 774 -22.88 11.83 -28.47
N ILE A 775 -22.80 12.85 -29.31
CA ILE A 775 -23.97 13.54 -29.86
C ILE A 775 -23.81 13.68 -31.36
N GLU A 776 -24.93 13.55 -32.06
CA GLU A 776 -25.00 13.71 -33.50
C GLU A 776 -25.93 14.85 -33.88
N HIS A 777 -25.51 15.65 -34.86
CA HIS A 777 -26.32 16.71 -35.42
C HIS A 777 -26.39 16.57 -36.94
N HIS A 778 -27.62 16.62 -37.47
CA HIS A 778 -27.89 16.57 -38.90
C HIS A 778 -28.36 17.95 -39.37
N PHE A 779 -27.66 18.50 -40.35
CA PHE A 779 -27.95 19.80 -40.94
C PHE A 779 -28.34 19.63 -42.42
N PRO A 780 -29.65 19.58 -42.72
CA PRO A 780 -30.13 19.53 -44.08
C PRO A 780 -29.92 20.89 -44.76
N VAL A 781 -29.45 20.88 -46.01
CA VAL A 781 -29.18 22.09 -46.79
C VAL A 781 -29.45 21.85 -48.27
N CYS A 782 -30.05 22.82 -48.97
CA CYS A 782 -30.19 22.78 -50.42
C CYS A 782 -28.99 23.48 -51.06
N ILE A 783 -28.28 22.79 -51.96
CA ILE A 783 -27.12 23.34 -52.66
C ILE A 783 -27.43 23.35 -54.16
N CYS A 784 -27.19 24.49 -54.81
CA CYS A 784 -27.38 24.73 -56.22
C CYS A 784 -26.04 24.98 -56.89
N ASN A 785 -25.71 24.18 -57.89
CA ASN A 785 -24.60 24.45 -58.79
C ASN A 785 -25.06 25.43 -59.88
N ASP A 786 -25.08 26.72 -59.58
CA ASP A 786 -25.56 27.79 -60.46
C ASP A 786 -24.52 28.25 -61.49
N LEU A 787 -23.37 27.57 -61.57
CA LEU A 787 -22.33 27.86 -62.55
C LEU A 787 -22.85 27.61 -63.98
N PRO A 788 -22.33 28.34 -64.99
CA PRO A 788 -22.74 28.14 -66.37
C PRO A 788 -22.34 26.76 -66.89
N GLN A 789 -23.24 26.12 -67.64
CA GLN A 789 -22.96 24.87 -68.33
C GLN A 789 -21.75 25.05 -69.26
N ILE A 790 -20.82 24.10 -69.21
CA ILE A 790 -19.73 24.04 -70.18
C ILE A 790 -20.33 23.41 -71.44
N GLY A 791 -20.38 24.19 -72.51
CA GLY A 791 -20.92 23.78 -73.82
C GLY A 791 -20.07 22.76 -74.53
#